data_AF-A0A9R1ABK7-F1
#
_entry.id   AF-A0A9R1ABK7-F1
#
_cell.length_a   1.000
_cell.length_b   1.000
_cell.length_c   1.000
_cell.angle_alpha   90.00
_cell.angle_beta   90.00
_cell.angle_gamma   90.00
#
_symmetry.space_group_name_H-M   'P 1'
#
loop_
_entity.id
_entity.type
_entity.pdbx_description
1 polymer ?
#
loop_
_entity_poly.entity_id
_entity_poly.type
_entity_poly.pdbx_seq_one_letter_code
_entity_poly.pdbx_strand_id
1 'polypeptide(L)'
;MIVGPSKVLFMDEISTGLDSSTTFQVVSCLQQLAHISEFTILASLLQPAPETYKLFDDIILMAEGQIIYHGPKSCIMSFFESCGFKCPERKGSADFLQEVLSKKDQQQYWSRAEERYNFVTVNQFCDKFQASQSGQNLAEELSKPYDESKGHKNALSFSIYSLSKWDLLKACFARELLLMKRNAFIHITKATQLGLFGVITGTVFLRTRMGVDRIHANYYMGSLFYVLLQLIVNGFPDMAMTIDRLPVFYKHRDNYFYPAWAYAIPSFILKIPFSLVGSVALTSTSYYLIGYAPEASRFFCQLLVLFLMHTVTLSMFRCVASYCQTMVAGSVVGTLAFLVTLLFGGFLIPRSFLPNWLKWGFWLSPLSYSEIGLTGNEFLAPRWSEIIISGVTLGRRILMDQGLDFSSYFYWISIGALIGFTLLFNVGFAIGLTVKNRRMALPFTPLTISFQDVNYYVDTPAQMREHGYMERKLQLLHNITGAFQPGILSALMGVTGAGKTTLLDVLAGRKTGGVIEGDIRIGGYPKIQQTFARISGYCEQTDVHSPQITVGESVTYSAWLRLPPETDSKARNEFVNEVLETIELDEIRDSLVGIPGVNGLSTEQRKRLTIAVELVSNPSIIFMDEPTSGLDARAAAIVMRAVKNVADTGRTVVCTIHQPSIDIFEAFNEVIPRLVGE
;
A
#
# COMPACT_ATOMS: atom_id res chain seq x y z
N MET A 1 18.29 -0.06 7.55
CA MET A 1 18.45 -1.44 8.05
C MET A 1 19.85 -1.65 8.61
N ILE A 2 20.93 -1.34 7.88
CA ILE A 2 22.32 -1.47 8.37
C ILE A 2 22.63 -0.54 9.57
N VAL A 3 22.04 0.66 9.60
CA VAL A 3 22.19 1.60 10.72
C VAL A 3 21.24 1.20 11.85
N GLY A 4 21.74 0.43 12.82
CA GLY A 4 21.00 -0.03 14.00
C GLY A 4 21.78 -1.09 14.78
N PRO A 5 21.28 -1.53 15.95
CA PRO A 5 21.89 -2.62 16.72
C PRO A 5 21.66 -4.01 16.10
N SER A 6 20.88 -4.09 15.01
CA SER A 6 20.61 -5.33 14.28
C SER A 6 21.92 -5.88 13.73
N LYS A 7 22.36 -7.03 14.27
CA LYS A 7 23.51 -7.78 13.75
C LYS A 7 23.12 -8.80 12.69
N VAL A 8 21.82 -9.07 12.54
CA VAL A 8 21.29 -9.99 11.52
C VAL A 8 20.54 -9.19 10.46
N LEU A 9 20.89 -9.39 9.20
CA LEU A 9 20.26 -8.74 8.06
C LEU A 9 19.71 -9.81 7.12
N PHE A 10 18.41 -9.75 6.86
CA PHE A 10 17.74 -10.53 5.82
C PHE A 10 17.52 -9.62 4.63
N MET A 11 18.03 -10.03 3.47
CA MET A 11 17.94 -9.26 2.25
C MET A 11 17.37 -10.12 1.15
N ASP A 12 16.23 -9.69 0.64
CA ASP A 12 15.54 -10.40 -0.42
C ASP A 12 15.89 -9.78 -1.78
N GLU A 13 16.35 -10.62 -2.70
CA GLU A 13 16.59 -10.33 -4.11
C GLU A 13 17.43 -9.08 -4.38
N ILE A 14 18.56 -8.93 -3.67
CA ILE A 14 19.37 -7.70 -3.68
C ILE A 14 20.00 -7.33 -5.03
N SER A 15 19.98 -8.25 -5.99
CA SER A 15 20.47 -8.02 -7.36
C SER A 15 19.40 -7.52 -8.33
N THR A 16 18.13 -7.47 -7.93
CA THR A 16 17.02 -7.05 -8.82
C THR A 16 17.12 -5.57 -9.17
N GLY A 17 16.94 -5.25 -10.45
CA GLY A 17 17.08 -3.88 -10.98
C GLY A 17 18.52 -3.31 -10.96
N LEU A 18 19.54 -4.11 -10.63
CA LEU A 18 20.96 -3.72 -10.67
C LEU A 18 21.70 -4.42 -11.80
N ASP A 19 22.65 -3.73 -12.41
CA ASP A 19 23.59 -4.37 -13.35
C ASP A 19 24.61 -5.24 -12.59
N SER A 20 25.30 -6.13 -13.31
CA SER A 20 26.24 -7.09 -12.72
C SER A 20 27.40 -6.42 -11.99
N SER A 21 27.85 -5.24 -12.46
CA SER A 21 28.95 -4.51 -11.84
C SER A 21 28.53 -3.87 -10.52
N THR A 22 27.35 -3.24 -10.47
CA THR A 22 26.78 -2.67 -9.24
C THR A 22 26.44 -3.77 -8.24
N THR A 23 25.91 -4.90 -8.71
CA THR A 23 25.64 -6.07 -7.86
C THR A 23 26.91 -6.56 -7.17
N PHE A 24 28.01 -6.72 -7.91
CA PHE A 24 29.30 -7.11 -7.32
C PHE A 24 29.77 -6.10 -6.26
N GLN A 25 29.65 -4.80 -6.52
CA GLN A 25 30.04 -3.76 -5.55
C GLN A 25 29.19 -3.79 -4.27
N VAL A 26 27.88 -3.96 -4.40
CA VAL A 26 26.96 -4.07 -3.25
C VAL A 26 27.30 -5.29 -2.42
N VAL A 27 27.43 -6.47 -3.04
CA VAL A 27 27.75 -7.72 -2.32
C VAL A 27 29.14 -7.65 -1.69
N SER A 28 30.12 -7.03 -2.35
CA SER A 28 31.46 -6.82 -1.79
C SER A 28 31.42 -5.94 -0.53
N CYS A 29 30.63 -4.86 -0.55
CA CYS A 29 30.39 -4.03 0.61
C CYS A 29 29.70 -4.80 1.75
N LEU A 30 28.72 -5.65 1.43
CA LEU A 30 28.04 -6.49 2.41
C LEU A 30 28.97 -7.55 3.03
N GLN A 31 29.84 -8.16 2.23
CA GLN A 31 30.85 -9.09 2.71
C GLN A 31 31.81 -8.40 3.69
N GLN A 32 32.30 -7.22 3.32
CA GLN A 32 33.15 -6.42 4.22
C GLN A 32 32.42 -6.04 5.51
N LEU A 33 31.13 -5.69 5.43
CA LEU A 33 30.30 -5.45 6.60
C LEU A 33 30.18 -6.68 7.50
N ALA A 34 29.96 -7.85 6.93
CA ALA A 34 29.90 -9.12 7.67
C ALA A 34 31.22 -9.42 8.39
N HIS A 35 32.36 -9.31 7.69
CA HIS A 35 33.68 -9.65 8.23
C HIS A 35 34.21 -8.64 9.24
N ILE A 36 34.03 -7.34 8.99
CA ILE A 36 34.58 -6.28 9.85
C ILE A 36 33.68 -6.05 11.07
N SER A 37 32.37 -6.08 10.88
CA SER A 37 31.41 -5.67 11.90
C SER A 37 30.66 -6.85 12.54
N GLU A 38 31.07 -8.10 12.27
CA GLU A 38 30.47 -9.33 12.79
C GLU A 38 28.94 -9.37 12.57
N PHE A 39 28.50 -9.05 11.36
CA PHE A 39 27.10 -9.17 10.96
C PHE A 39 26.83 -10.55 10.37
N THR A 40 25.67 -11.11 10.68
CA THR A 40 25.08 -12.25 9.95
C THR A 40 24.20 -11.69 8.85
N ILE A 41 24.56 -11.94 7.59
CA ILE A 41 23.81 -11.46 6.44
C ILE A 41 23.31 -12.67 5.66
N LEU A 42 22.00 -12.82 5.57
CA LEU A 42 21.36 -13.76 4.67
C LEU A 42 20.80 -12.97 3.50
N ALA A 43 21.36 -13.20 2.31
CA ALA A 43 20.92 -12.56 1.07
C ALA A 43 20.47 -13.61 0.06
N SER A 44 19.30 -13.42 -0.54
CA SER A 44 18.88 -14.18 -1.72
C SER A 44 19.36 -13.47 -3.00
N LEU A 45 19.87 -14.26 -3.94
CA LEU A 45 20.38 -13.79 -5.23
C LEU A 45 19.90 -14.71 -6.34
N LEU A 46 19.42 -14.11 -7.42
CA LEU A 46 19.07 -14.82 -8.64
C LEU A 46 20.27 -14.77 -9.61
N GLN A 47 20.85 -15.94 -9.91
CA GLN A 47 21.89 -16.12 -10.93
C GLN A 47 23.09 -15.15 -10.80
N PRO A 48 23.83 -15.19 -9.67
CA PRO A 48 24.95 -14.29 -9.48
C PRO A 48 26.10 -14.58 -10.45
N ALA A 49 26.71 -13.51 -10.97
CA ALA A 49 27.95 -13.61 -11.75
C ALA A 49 29.05 -14.37 -10.96
N PRO A 50 29.98 -15.07 -11.63
CA PRO A 50 31.02 -15.85 -10.96
C PRO A 50 31.86 -15.06 -9.97
N GLU A 51 32.11 -13.78 -10.24
CA GLU A 51 32.82 -12.86 -9.36
C GLU A 51 32.04 -12.59 -8.07
N THR A 52 30.73 -12.36 -8.18
CA THR A 52 29.82 -12.14 -7.05
C THR A 52 29.66 -13.40 -6.22
N TYR A 53 29.52 -14.57 -6.86
CA TYR A 53 29.46 -15.86 -6.18
C TYR A 53 30.69 -16.12 -5.30
N LYS A 54 31.88 -15.67 -5.72
CA LYS A 54 33.12 -15.83 -4.95
C LYS A 54 33.14 -15.06 -3.64
N LEU A 55 32.29 -14.04 -3.46
CA LEU A 55 32.22 -13.21 -2.26
C LEU A 55 31.44 -13.87 -1.10
N PHE A 56 30.75 -14.99 -1.35
CA PHE A 56 30.03 -15.71 -0.30
C PHE A 56 30.96 -16.62 0.50
N ASP A 57 30.74 -16.64 1.82
CA ASP A 57 31.39 -17.54 2.77
C ASP A 57 30.64 -18.88 2.82
N ASP A 58 29.33 -18.81 3.08
CA ASP A 58 28.41 -19.95 3.11
C ASP A 58 27.35 -19.85 1.99
N ILE A 59 26.88 -21.01 1.54
CA ILE A 59 25.83 -21.13 0.53
C ILE A 59 24.71 -21.99 1.10
N ILE A 60 23.48 -21.51 0.97
CA ILE A 60 22.25 -22.29 1.15
C ILE A 60 21.67 -22.52 -0.24
N LEU A 61 21.66 -23.77 -0.67
CA LEU A 61 21.08 -24.18 -1.95
C LEU A 61 19.75 -24.87 -1.69
N MET A 62 18.68 -24.32 -2.26
CA MET A 62 17.32 -24.85 -2.12
C MET A 62 16.74 -25.24 -3.47
N ALA A 63 15.96 -26.33 -3.48
CA ALA A 63 15.05 -26.67 -4.57
C ALA A 63 13.83 -27.41 -4.01
N GLU A 64 12.67 -27.24 -4.64
CA GLU A 64 11.42 -27.94 -4.25
C GLU A 64 11.07 -27.76 -2.76
N GLY A 65 11.39 -26.60 -2.18
CA GLY A 65 11.17 -26.29 -0.75
C GLY A 65 12.11 -27.01 0.22
N GLN A 66 13.12 -27.72 -0.27
CA GLN A 66 14.10 -28.45 0.53
C GLN A 66 15.50 -27.84 0.44
N ILE A 67 16.28 -27.98 1.51
CA ILE A 67 17.70 -27.60 1.54
C ILE A 67 18.52 -28.77 1.00
N ILE A 68 19.15 -28.56 -0.15
CA ILE A 68 20.03 -29.53 -0.81
C ILE A 68 21.42 -29.47 -0.20
N TYR A 69 21.88 -28.26 0.11
CA TYR A 69 23.18 -28.02 0.70
C TYR A 69 23.13 -26.77 1.58
N HIS A 70 23.75 -26.84 2.74
CA HIS A 70 24.02 -25.70 3.60
C HIS A 70 25.42 -25.82 4.20
N GLY A 71 26.27 -24.84 3.92
CA GLY A 71 27.59 -24.77 4.53
C GLY A 71 28.60 -24.00 3.66
N PRO A 72 29.91 -24.19 3.93
CA PRO A 72 30.96 -23.42 3.29
C PRO A 72 30.95 -23.56 1.77
N LYS A 73 31.11 -22.44 1.07
CA LYS A 73 31.23 -22.40 -0.39
C LYS A 73 32.39 -23.28 -0.89
N SER A 74 33.48 -23.42 -0.12
CA SER A 74 34.63 -24.26 -0.51
C SER A 74 34.29 -25.75 -0.63
N CYS A 75 33.27 -26.23 0.10
CA CYS A 75 32.92 -27.64 0.19
C CYS A 75 31.76 -28.05 -0.73
N ILE A 76 31.06 -27.08 -1.34
CA ILE A 76 29.89 -27.40 -2.17
C ILE A 76 30.27 -28.16 -3.44
N MET A 77 31.41 -27.83 -4.07
CA MET A 77 31.86 -28.50 -5.29
C MET A 77 32.28 -29.95 -5.00
N SER A 78 32.99 -30.19 -3.91
CA SER A 78 33.38 -31.54 -3.49
C SER A 78 32.16 -32.38 -3.07
N PHE A 79 31.13 -31.76 -2.48
CA PHE A 79 29.86 -32.42 -2.23
C PHE A 79 29.22 -32.93 -3.53
N PHE A 80 29.08 -32.08 -4.56
CA PHE A 80 28.52 -32.52 -5.84
C PHE A 80 29.41 -33.52 -6.58
N GLU A 81 30.74 -33.41 -6.48
CA GLU A 81 31.67 -34.42 -7.00
C GLU A 81 31.49 -35.77 -6.31
N SER A 82 31.31 -35.79 -4.97
CA SER A 82 31.00 -37.02 -4.23
C SER A 82 29.66 -37.63 -4.67
N CYS A 83 28.71 -36.79 -5.08
CA CYS A 83 27.43 -37.21 -5.64
C CYS A 83 27.53 -37.75 -7.08
N GLY A 84 28.68 -37.59 -7.75
CA GLY A 84 28.94 -38.05 -9.12
C GLY A 84 28.93 -36.96 -10.20
N PHE A 85 28.89 -35.68 -9.80
CA PHE A 85 28.78 -34.54 -10.71
C PHE A 85 30.00 -33.62 -10.66
N LYS A 86 30.58 -33.32 -11.82
CA LYS A 86 31.76 -32.45 -11.92
C LYS A 86 31.47 -31.21 -12.78
N CYS A 87 31.87 -30.05 -12.27
CA CYS A 87 31.73 -28.79 -12.99
C CYS A 87 32.81 -28.64 -14.08
N PRO A 88 32.45 -28.30 -15.32
CA PRO A 88 33.41 -28.00 -16.39
C PRO A 88 34.19 -26.70 -16.13
N GLU A 89 35.43 -26.60 -16.62
CA GLU A 89 36.32 -25.46 -16.36
C GLU A 89 35.80 -24.11 -16.90
N ARG A 90 34.98 -24.13 -17.97
CA ARG A 90 34.44 -22.90 -18.60
C ARG A 90 33.08 -22.47 -18.06
N LYS A 91 32.49 -23.23 -17.13
CA LYS A 91 31.15 -22.97 -16.61
C LYS A 91 31.24 -22.24 -15.25
N GLY A 92 30.35 -21.26 -15.04
CA GLY A 92 30.23 -20.59 -13.75
C GLY A 92 29.72 -21.55 -12.67
N SER A 93 30.28 -21.46 -11.45
CA SER A 93 29.87 -22.33 -10.34
C SER A 93 28.40 -22.16 -9.96
N ALA A 94 27.89 -20.92 -9.93
CA ALA A 94 26.49 -20.65 -9.62
C ALA A 94 25.54 -21.27 -10.67
N ASP A 95 25.87 -21.12 -11.96
CA ASP A 95 25.09 -21.71 -13.05
C ASP A 95 25.09 -23.25 -12.97
N PHE A 96 26.27 -23.85 -12.71
CA PHE A 96 26.41 -25.28 -12.49
C PHE A 96 25.51 -25.77 -11.35
N LEU A 97 25.50 -25.07 -10.21
CA LEU A 97 24.70 -25.45 -9.04
C LEU A 97 23.19 -25.38 -9.29
N GLN A 98 22.73 -24.48 -10.15
CA GLN A 98 21.32 -24.45 -10.56
C GLN A 98 21.00 -25.54 -11.58
N GLU A 99 21.89 -25.76 -12.55
CA GLU A 99 21.68 -26.71 -13.64
C GLU A 99 21.85 -28.18 -13.19
N VAL A 100 22.70 -28.48 -12.21
CA VAL A 100 22.86 -29.85 -11.68
C VAL A 100 21.60 -30.34 -10.96
N LEU A 101 20.74 -29.42 -10.53
CA LEU A 101 19.43 -29.72 -9.94
C LEU A 101 18.33 -29.85 -11.01
N SER A 102 18.60 -29.36 -12.22
CA SER A 102 17.69 -29.46 -13.36
C SER A 102 17.81 -30.84 -14.02
N LYS A 103 16.69 -31.55 -14.15
CA LYS A 103 16.59 -32.82 -14.90
C LYS A 103 17.05 -32.74 -16.38
N LYS A 104 17.29 -31.55 -16.94
CA LYS A 104 17.59 -31.29 -18.38
C LYS A 104 19.10 -31.32 -18.54
N ASP A 105 19.76 -30.77 -17.55
CA ASP A 105 21.14 -30.34 -17.63
C ASP A 105 22.02 -31.22 -16.73
N GLN A 106 21.46 -31.87 -15.70
CA GLN A 106 22.17 -32.73 -14.76
C GLN A 106 23.01 -33.83 -15.45
N GLN A 107 22.53 -34.41 -16.56
CA GLN A 107 23.26 -35.46 -17.28
C GLN A 107 24.62 -34.98 -17.84
N GLN A 108 24.71 -33.72 -18.27
CA GLN A 108 25.94 -33.19 -18.90
C GLN A 108 27.10 -33.06 -17.90
N TYR A 109 26.80 -33.13 -16.61
CA TYR A 109 27.74 -32.99 -15.51
C TYR A 109 28.17 -34.33 -14.89
N TRP A 110 27.60 -35.44 -15.35
CA TRP A 110 27.92 -36.77 -14.84
C TRP A 110 29.37 -37.15 -15.16
N SER A 111 30.18 -37.42 -14.13
CA SER A 111 31.61 -37.69 -14.30
C SER A 111 32.00 -39.16 -14.12
N ARG A 112 31.08 -40.03 -13.70
CA ARG A 112 31.36 -41.45 -13.45
C ARG A 112 31.19 -42.25 -14.74
N ALA A 113 32.28 -42.40 -15.49
CA ALA A 113 32.28 -43.11 -16.78
C ALA A 113 31.88 -44.59 -16.69
N GLU A 114 32.03 -45.22 -15.51
CA GLU A 114 31.71 -46.63 -15.26
C GLU A 114 30.26 -46.88 -14.84
N GLU A 115 29.53 -45.84 -14.43
CA GLU A 115 28.15 -45.93 -13.96
C GLU A 115 27.19 -45.29 -14.97
N ARG A 116 26.09 -45.98 -15.30
CA ARG A 116 25.04 -45.40 -16.14
C ARG A 116 24.36 -44.26 -15.37
N TYR A 117 24.32 -43.09 -15.98
CA TYR A 117 23.63 -41.94 -15.41
C TYR A 117 22.16 -42.26 -15.14
N ASN A 118 21.74 -42.00 -13.89
CA ASN A 118 20.35 -41.94 -13.47
C ASN A 118 20.10 -40.57 -12.85
N PHE A 119 18.93 -39.98 -13.10
CA PHE A 119 18.57 -38.70 -12.53
C PHE A 119 18.53 -38.79 -10.99
N VAL A 120 19.32 -37.96 -10.34
CA VAL A 120 19.36 -37.83 -8.88
C VAL A 120 18.31 -36.80 -8.47
N THR A 121 17.31 -37.24 -7.70
CA THR A 121 16.21 -36.37 -7.25
C THR A 121 16.65 -35.45 -6.11
N VAL A 122 15.87 -34.40 -5.84
CA VAL A 122 16.13 -33.48 -4.73
C VAL A 122 16.17 -34.23 -3.39
N ASN A 123 15.23 -35.14 -3.14
CA ASN A 123 15.23 -35.99 -1.95
C ASN A 123 16.53 -36.80 -1.80
N GLN A 124 17.04 -37.39 -2.89
CA GLN A 124 18.30 -38.15 -2.85
C GLN A 124 19.50 -37.25 -2.56
N PHE A 125 19.52 -36.00 -3.05
CA PHE A 125 20.55 -35.04 -2.67
C PHE A 125 20.43 -34.65 -1.20
N CYS A 126 19.21 -34.46 -0.68
CA CYS A 126 19.00 -34.17 0.75
C CYS A 126 19.50 -35.33 1.63
N ASP A 127 19.19 -36.58 1.28
CA ASP A 127 19.68 -37.77 2.00
C ASP A 127 21.21 -37.84 1.97
N LYS A 128 21.82 -37.60 0.79
CA LYS A 128 23.28 -37.53 0.64
C LYS A 128 23.88 -36.37 1.44
N PHE A 129 23.22 -35.23 1.53
CA PHE A 129 23.68 -34.09 2.32
C PHE A 129 23.62 -34.38 3.81
N GLN A 130 22.52 -34.96 4.32
CA GLN A 130 22.42 -35.40 5.71
C GLN A 130 23.49 -36.43 6.07
N ALA A 131 23.83 -37.31 5.13
CA ALA A 131 24.92 -38.28 5.30
C ALA A 131 26.33 -37.68 5.14
N SER A 132 26.47 -36.50 4.52
CA SER A 132 27.75 -35.85 4.28
C SER A 132 28.36 -35.26 5.55
N GLN A 133 29.68 -35.05 5.56
CA GLN A 133 30.37 -34.43 6.70
C GLN A 133 29.81 -33.03 7.01
N SER A 134 29.48 -32.23 5.99
CA SER A 134 28.90 -30.89 6.20
C SER A 134 27.53 -30.95 6.85
N GLY A 135 26.68 -31.89 6.44
CA GLY A 135 25.35 -32.08 7.02
C GLY A 135 25.40 -32.62 8.45
N GLN A 136 26.30 -33.56 8.74
CA GLN A 136 26.52 -34.07 10.10
C GLN A 136 27.06 -32.99 11.04
N ASN A 137 28.02 -32.18 10.59
CA ASN A 137 28.55 -31.06 11.37
C ASN A 137 27.46 -30.05 11.70
N LEU A 138 26.63 -29.68 10.72
CA LEU A 138 25.50 -28.77 10.91
C LEU A 138 24.47 -29.35 11.90
N ALA A 139 24.14 -30.64 11.77
CA ALA A 139 23.22 -31.31 12.69
C ALA A 139 23.79 -31.37 14.12
N GLU A 140 25.09 -31.62 14.28
CA GLU A 140 25.76 -31.59 15.58
C GLU A 140 25.73 -30.18 16.18
N GLU A 141 25.99 -29.15 15.39
CA GLU A 141 25.95 -27.75 15.82
C GLU A 141 24.56 -27.33 16.28
N LEU A 142 23.51 -27.69 15.52
CA LEU A 142 22.11 -27.43 15.89
C LEU A 142 21.64 -28.24 17.10
N SER A 143 22.25 -29.41 17.36
CA SER A 143 21.90 -30.25 18.51
C SER A 143 22.42 -29.72 19.85
N LYS A 144 23.42 -28.83 19.83
CA LYS A 144 24.00 -28.24 21.05
C LYS A 144 23.01 -27.20 21.61
N PRO A 145 22.42 -27.41 22.80
CA PRO A 145 21.51 -26.43 23.38
C PRO A 145 22.26 -25.12 23.62
N TYR A 146 21.64 -24.01 23.20
CA TYR A 146 22.22 -22.68 23.36
C TYR A 146 22.37 -22.33 24.84
N ASP A 147 23.59 -22.04 25.27
CA ASP A 147 23.89 -21.65 26.65
C ASP A 147 23.50 -20.18 26.87
N GLU A 148 22.34 -19.96 27.50
CA GLU A 148 21.80 -18.61 27.78
C GLU A 148 22.77 -17.73 28.58
N SER A 149 23.72 -18.32 29.33
CA SER A 149 24.71 -17.58 30.12
C SER A 149 25.78 -16.88 29.26
N LYS A 150 25.97 -17.32 28.00
CA LYS A 150 26.90 -16.72 27.02
C LYS A 150 26.24 -15.70 26.09
N GLY A 151 24.91 -15.58 26.13
CA GLY A 151 24.17 -14.63 25.31
C GLY A 151 24.38 -13.19 25.79
N HIS A 152 24.81 -12.31 24.88
CA HIS A 152 24.85 -10.87 25.19
C HIS A 152 23.42 -10.40 25.53
N LYS A 153 23.24 -9.59 26.58
CA LYS A 153 21.92 -9.09 27.04
C LYS A 153 21.07 -8.37 25.97
N ASN A 154 21.64 -8.09 24.80
CA ASN A 154 21.00 -7.41 23.66
C ASN A 154 20.78 -8.35 22.45
N ALA A 155 21.07 -9.65 22.57
CA ALA A 155 20.91 -10.61 21.47
C ALA A 155 19.45 -10.77 21.03
N LEU A 156 18.50 -10.58 21.96
CA LEU A 156 17.07 -10.53 21.69
C LEU A 156 16.48 -9.26 22.30
N SER A 157 15.85 -8.42 21.48
CA SER A 157 15.13 -7.24 21.96
C SER A 157 13.69 -7.60 22.28
N PHE A 158 13.30 -7.46 23.54
CA PHE A 158 11.90 -7.64 23.98
C PHE A 158 11.05 -6.36 23.83
N SER A 159 11.66 -5.24 23.44
CA SER A 159 10.95 -3.99 23.16
C SER A 159 10.67 -3.85 21.66
N ILE A 160 9.41 -3.54 21.33
CA ILE A 160 8.95 -3.28 19.95
C ILE A 160 9.68 -2.08 19.33
N TYR A 161 9.97 -1.05 20.14
CA TYR A 161 10.68 0.16 19.70
C TYR A 161 12.04 0.27 20.37
N SER A 162 13.07 0.63 19.58
CA SER A 162 14.46 0.75 20.04
C SER A 162 14.71 1.99 20.91
N LEU A 163 13.94 3.06 20.70
CA LEU A 163 14.08 4.34 21.40
C LEU A 163 13.01 4.55 22.48
N SER A 164 13.34 5.36 23.48
CA SER A 164 12.36 5.82 24.47
C SER A 164 11.25 6.65 23.78
N LYS A 165 10.08 6.74 24.41
CA LYS A 165 8.95 7.54 23.86
C LYS A 165 9.34 9.00 23.59
N TRP A 166 10.17 9.58 24.45
CA TRP A 166 10.63 10.96 24.28
C TRP A 166 11.65 11.11 23.15
N ASP A 167 12.56 10.15 22.99
CA ASP A 167 13.57 10.23 21.94
C ASP A 167 12.98 9.92 20.56
N LEU A 168 11.98 9.03 20.49
CA LEU A 168 11.13 8.86 19.29
C LEU A 168 10.49 10.18 18.88
N LEU A 169 9.86 10.87 19.84
CA LEU A 169 9.23 12.15 19.57
C LEU A 169 10.24 13.20 19.09
N LYS A 170 11.39 13.31 19.76
CA LYS A 170 12.49 14.21 19.34
C LYS A 170 12.99 13.91 17.93
N ALA A 171 13.18 12.63 17.60
CA ALA A 171 13.65 12.20 16.28
C ALA A 171 12.62 12.53 15.19
N CYS A 172 11.35 12.22 15.41
CA CYS A 172 10.26 12.58 14.50
C CYS A 172 10.14 14.10 14.32
N PHE A 173 10.34 14.87 15.39
CA PHE A 173 10.33 16.34 15.36
C PHE A 173 11.49 16.91 14.55
N ALA A 174 12.71 16.43 14.79
CA ALA A 174 13.90 16.84 14.04
C ALA A 174 13.76 16.51 12.55
N ARG A 175 13.24 15.33 12.22
CA ARG A 175 12.95 14.92 10.84
C ARG A 175 11.96 15.85 10.16
N GLU A 176 10.82 16.13 10.81
CA GLU A 176 9.79 16.98 10.23
C GLU A 176 10.28 18.43 10.04
N LEU A 177 11.02 18.97 11.01
CA LEU A 177 11.65 20.29 10.90
C LEU A 177 12.66 20.36 9.73
N LEU A 178 13.47 19.31 9.57
CA LEU A 178 14.43 19.22 8.48
C LEU A 178 13.73 19.13 7.11
N LEU A 179 12.65 18.34 7.00
CA LEU A 179 11.85 18.25 5.77
C LEU A 179 11.19 19.59 5.44
N MET A 180 10.65 20.30 6.44
CA MET A 180 10.12 21.65 6.24
C MET A 180 11.20 22.63 5.79
N LYS A 181 12.43 22.54 6.33
CA LYS A 181 13.56 23.39 5.91
C LYS A 181 14.01 23.09 4.47
N ARG A 182 14.08 21.81 4.08
CA ARG A 182 14.45 21.41 2.70
C ARG A 182 13.38 21.81 1.69
N ASN A 183 12.11 21.67 2.08
CA ASN A 183 10.97 22.10 1.27
C ASN A 183 10.47 23.50 1.65
N ALA A 184 11.37 24.38 2.13
CA ALA A 184 11.00 25.72 2.59
C ALA A 184 10.35 26.55 1.49
N PHE A 185 10.74 26.33 0.22
CA PHE A 185 10.14 26.97 -0.95
C PHE A 185 8.60 26.84 -0.96
N ILE A 186 8.08 25.65 -0.69
CA ILE A 186 6.62 25.40 -0.67
C ILE A 186 5.94 26.22 0.44
N HIS A 187 6.55 26.27 1.62
CA HIS A 187 6.02 27.01 2.76
C HIS A 187 6.10 28.53 2.57
N ILE A 188 7.18 29.02 1.98
CA ILE A 188 7.36 30.44 1.63
C ILE A 188 6.31 30.85 0.59
N THR A 189 6.14 30.09 -0.49
CA THR A 189 5.14 30.38 -1.53
C THR A 189 3.72 30.44 -0.94
N LYS A 190 3.38 29.51 -0.02
CA LYS A 190 2.08 29.55 0.69
C LYS A 190 1.92 30.80 1.56
N ALA A 191 2.95 31.21 2.29
CA ALA A 191 2.91 32.42 3.12
C ALA A 191 2.77 33.69 2.25
N THR A 192 3.52 33.76 1.14
CA THR A 192 3.44 34.85 0.16
C THR A 192 2.06 34.92 -0.49
N GLN A 193 1.49 33.79 -0.87
CA GLN A 193 0.13 33.71 -1.42
C GLN A 193 -0.92 34.26 -0.44
N LEU A 194 -0.79 33.93 0.85
CA LEU A 194 -1.71 34.42 1.88
C LEU A 194 -1.57 35.93 2.10
N GLY A 195 -0.35 36.46 2.05
CA GLY A 195 -0.10 37.91 2.07
C GLY A 195 -0.68 38.63 0.85
N LEU A 196 -0.53 38.05 -0.35
CA LEU A 196 -1.12 38.58 -1.59
C LEU A 196 -2.65 38.63 -1.50
N PHE A 197 -3.29 37.59 -0.96
CA PHE A 197 -4.73 37.62 -0.69
C PHE A 197 -5.13 38.72 0.30
N GLY A 198 -4.32 38.99 1.31
CA GLY A 198 -4.52 40.13 2.21
C GLY A 198 -4.49 41.47 1.49
N VAL A 199 -3.55 41.67 0.56
CA VAL A 199 -3.46 42.87 -0.27
C VAL A 199 -4.67 43.00 -1.20
N ILE A 200 -5.04 41.94 -1.91
CA ILE A 200 -6.22 41.92 -2.82
C ILE A 200 -7.49 42.24 -2.03
N THR A 201 -7.66 41.63 -0.86
CA THR A 201 -8.83 41.88 -0.01
C THR A 201 -8.85 43.32 0.49
N GLY A 202 -7.69 43.85 0.91
CA GLY A 202 -7.55 45.23 1.35
C GLY A 202 -7.84 46.26 0.26
N THR A 203 -7.49 45.99 -1.00
CA THR A 203 -7.77 46.90 -2.12
C THR A 203 -9.22 46.85 -2.59
N VAL A 204 -9.88 45.69 -2.53
CA VAL A 204 -11.32 45.56 -2.83
C VAL A 204 -12.16 46.33 -1.83
N PHE A 205 -11.84 46.23 -0.54
CA PHE A 205 -12.58 46.90 0.56
C PHE A 205 -11.85 48.15 1.06
N LEU A 206 -11.39 49.01 0.15
CA LEU A 206 -10.52 50.15 0.49
C LEU A 206 -11.18 51.16 1.44
N ARG A 207 -10.48 51.54 2.51
CA ARG A 207 -10.95 52.48 3.55
C ARG A 207 -11.52 53.79 3.00
N THR A 208 -10.96 54.36 1.93
CA THR A 208 -11.41 55.66 1.40
C THR A 208 -12.83 55.64 0.83
N ARG A 209 -13.41 54.45 0.63
CA ARG A 209 -14.77 54.24 0.15
C ARG A 209 -15.73 53.75 1.24
N MET A 210 -15.29 53.71 2.50
CA MET A 210 -16.01 53.05 3.60
C MET A 210 -16.35 54.06 4.71
N GLY A 211 -17.65 54.34 4.88
CA GLY A 211 -18.19 55.18 5.96
C GLY A 211 -18.72 54.36 7.15
N VAL A 212 -19.20 55.05 8.19
CA VAL A 212 -19.85 54.43 9.37
C VAL A 212 -21.37 54.49 9.20
N ASP A 213 -21.89 53.66 8.30
CA ASP A 213 -23.33 53.58 7.98
C ASP A 213 -23.80 52.13 7.83
N ARG A 214 -25.11 51.89 7.78
CA ARG A 214 -25.69 50.55 7.61
C ARG A 214 -25.25 49.85 6.31
N ILE A 215 -25.03 50.59 5.23
CA ILE A 215 -24.59 50.04 3.94
C ILE A 215 -23.13 49.55 4.06
N HIS A 216 -22.24 50.41 4.55
CA HIS A 216 -20.83 50.10 4.72
C HIS A 216 -20.57 49.05 5.81
N ALA A 217 -21.44 48.95 6.82
CA ALA A 217 -21.41 47.87 7.80
C ALA A 217 -21.49 46.48 7.15
N ASN A 218 -22.34 46.30 6.13
CA ASN A 218 -22.42 45.04 5.40
C ASN A 218 -21.12 44.75 4.64
N TYR A 219 -20.41 45.77 4.15
CA TYR A 219 -19.10 45.59 3.52
C TYR A 219 -18.02 45.20 4.53
N TYR A 220 -18.00 45.79 5.73
CA TYR A 220 -17.09 45.36 6.81
C TYR A 220 -17.37 43.92 7.27
N MET A 221 -18.64 43.54 7.38
CA MET A 221 -19.03 42.17 7.71
C MET A 221 -18.60 41.20 6.61
N GLY A 222 -18.87 41.55 5.35
CA GLY A 222 -18.49 40.77 4.18
C GLY A 222 -16.98 40.61 4.02
N SER A 223 -16.19 41.63 4.35
CA SER A 223 -14.73 41.54 4.31
C SER A 223 -14.19 40.61 5.40
N LEU A 224 -14.74 40.63 6.61
CA LEU A 224 -14.38 39.70 7.68
C LEU A 224 -14.70 38.25 7.28
N PHE A 225 -15.90 37.99 6.74
CA PHE A 225 -16.28 36.67 6.25
C PHE A 225 -15.40 36.20 5.09
N TYR A 226 -15.06 37.08 4.15
CA TYR A 226 -14.20 36.74 3.01
C TYR A 226 -12.79 36.33 3.44
N VAL A 227 -12.22 36.99 4.45
CA VAL A 227 -10.94 36.57 5.05
C VAL A 227 -11.06 35.17 5.68
N LEU A 228 -12.15 34.88 6.39
CA LEU A 228 -12.39 33.54 6.94
C LEU A 228 -12.52 32.48 5.83
N LEU A 229 -13.23 32.79 4.75
CA LEU A 229 -13.39 31.92 3.59
C LEU A 229 -12.03 31.56 2.97
N GLN A 230 -11.16 32.56 2.75
CA GLN A 230 -9.80 32.35 2.23
C GLN A 230 -8.96 31.43 3.14
N LEU A 231 -9.08 31.59 4.46
CA LEU A 231 -8.38 30.74 5.42
C LEU A 231 -8.85 29.28 5.35
N ILE A 232 -10.15 29.01 5.14
CA ILE A 232 -10.64 27.63 5.01
C ILE A 232 -10.12 26.98 3.73
N VAL A 233 -10.12 27.71 2.60
CA VAL A 233 -9.62 27.20 1.31
C VAL A 233 -8.14 26.80 1.38
N ASN A 234 -7.36 27.43 2.27
CA ASN A 234 -5.95 27.07 2.50
C ASN A 234 -5.75 25.63 3.03
N GLY A 235 -6.81 24.98 3.53
CA GLY A 235 -6.76 23.60 4.00
C GLY A 235 -6.52 22.55 2.91
N PHE A 236 -7.01 22.77 1.68
CA PHE A 236 -6.88 21.80 0.59
C PHE A 236 -5.42 21.50 0.21
N PRO A 237 -4.54 22.50 0.00
CA PRO A 237 -3.11 22.23 -0.22
C PRO A 237 -2.40 21.54 0.94
N ASP A 238 -2.90 21.59 2.18
CA ASP A 238 -2.31 20.87 3.32
C ASP A 238 -2.74 19.41 3.34
N MET A 239 -4.00 19.13 2.98
CA MET A 239 -4.54 17.79 2.76
C MET A 239 -3.74 17.03 1.70
N ALA A 240 -3.54 17.64 0.53
CA ALA A 240 -2.79 17.04 -0.58
C ALA A 240 -1.38 16.63 -0.17
N MET A 241 -0.64 17.53 0.49
CA MET A 241 0.72 17.25 0.98
C MET A 241 0.76 16.17 2.06
N THR A 242 -0.32 16.01 2.82
CA THR A 242 -0.42 14.97 3.84
C THR A 242 -0.61 13.61 3.19
N ILE A 243 -1.50 13.50 2.19
CA ILE A 243 -1.78 12.27 1.44
C ILE A 243 -0.50 11.72 0.81
N ASP A 244 0.30 12.55 0.14
CA ASP A 244 1.55 12.14 -0.51
C ASP A 244 2.58 11.54 0.46
N ARG A 245 2.51 11.90 1.75
CA ARG A 245 3.46 11.42 2.78
C ARG A 245 2.99 10.13 3.46
N LEU A 246 1.72 9.78 3.36
CA LEU A 246 1.15 8.61 4.04
C LEU A 246 1.79 7.28 3.66
N PRO A 247 2.15 6.99 2.39
CA PRO A 247 2.77 5.71 2.03
C PRO A 247 4.08 5.45 2.78
N VAL A 248 4.94 6.46 2.89
CA VAL A 248 6.20 6.36 3.64
C VAL A 248 5.93 6.20 5.13
N PHE A 249 4.92 6.88 5.67
CA PHE A 249 4.50 6.72 7.05
C PHE A 249 4.07 5.27 7.36
N TYR A 250 3.19 4.68 6.54
CA TYR A 250 2.73 3.31 6.72
C TYR A 250 3.88 2.30 6.63
N LYS A 251 4.76 2.46 5.64
CA LYS A 251 5.98 1.62 5.52
C LYS A 251 6.85 1.67 6.78
N HIS A 252 7.03 2.84 7.40
CA HIS A 252 7.81 2.96 8.63
C HIS A 252 7.08 2.43 9.86
N ARG A 253 5.76 2.64 9.95
CA ARG A 253 4.92 2.16 11.04
C ARG A 253 4.89 0.62 11.07
N ASP A 254 4.70 0.01 9.91
CA ASP A 254 4.55 -1.44 9.77
C ASP A 254 5.89 -2.16 10.00
N ASN A 255 7.02 -1.50 9.76
CA ASN A 255 8.36 -1.94 10.16
C ASN A 255 8.76 -1.51 11.60
N TYR A 256 7.79 -1.09 12.42
CA TYR A 256 7.99 -0.71 13.82
C TYR A 256 9.03 0.39 14.09
N PHE A 257 9.27 1.31 13.15
CA PHE A 257 10.16 2.45 13.41
C PHE A 257 9.58 3.42 14.43
N TYR A 258 8.29 3.76 14.30
CA TYR A 258 7.57 4.62 15.25
C TYR A 258 6.05 4.41 15.17
N PRO A 259 5.31 4.65 16.27
CA PRO A 259 3.86 4.60 16.29
C PRO A 259 3.22 5.87 15.69
N ALA A 260 1.92 5.81 15.38
CA ALA A 260 1.17 6.90 14.76
C ALA A 260 1.20 8.24 15.53
N TRP A 261 1.12 8.19 16.87
CA TRP A 261 1.16 9.40 17.71
C TRP A 261 2.49 10.15 17.61
N ALA A 262 3.60 9.43 17.41
CA ALA A 262 4.94 10.01 17.31
C ALA A 262 5.11 10.79 15.99
N TYR A 263 4.33 10.44 14.96
CA TYR A 263 4.23 11.22 13.72
C TYR A 263 3.21 12.36 13.84
N ALA A 264 2.03 12.10 14.41
CA ALA A 264 0.94 13.08 14.47
C ALA A 264 1.27 14.34 15.29
N ILE A 265 1.93 14.19 16.44
CA ILE A 265 2.23 15.31 17.35
C ILE A 265 3.18 16.34 16.71
N PRO A 266 4.35 15.96 16.15
CA PRO A 266 5.23 16.91 15.47
C PRO A 266 4.57 17.60 14.28
N SER A 267 3.79 16.86 13.48
CA SER A 267 3.09 17.43 12.32
C SER A 267 2.11 18.54 12.70
N PHE A 268 1.52 18.48 13.90
CA PHE A 268 0.68 19.54 14.43
C PHE A 268 1.49 20.71 14.99
N ILE A 269 2.40 20.45 15.94
CA ILE A 269 3.12 21.50 16.68
C ILE A 269 3.94 22.38 15.73
N LEU A 270 4.62 21.76 14.76
CA LEU A 270 5.46 22.50 13.82
C LEU A 270 4.66 23.41 12.89
N LYS A 271 3.36 23.18 12.70
CA LYS A 271 2.50 24.04 11.86
C LYS A 271 2.05 25.30 12.58
N ILE A 272 2.08 25.34 13.92
CA ILE A 272 1.63 26.48 14.71
C ILE A 272 2.39 27.77 14.36
N PRO A 273 3.74 27.81 14.35
CA PRO A 273 4.48 29.01 13.98
C PRO A 273 4.21 29.47 12.54
N PHE A 274 4.07 28.55 11.58
CA PHE A 274 3.75 28.91 10.19
C PHE A 274 2.36 29.50 10.06
N SER A 275 1.38 28.94 10.78
CA SER A 275 0.04 29.51 10.85
C SER A 275 0.08 30.93 11.40
N LEU A 276 0.86 31.17 12.46
CA LEU A 276 1.02 32.49 13.06
C LEU A 276 1.61 33.50 12.07
N VAL A 277 2.71 33.15 11.38
CA VAL A 277 3.33 34.02 10.38
C VAL A 277 2.35 34.36 9.25
N GLY A 278 1.60 33.37 8.76
CA GLY A 278 0.58 33.57 7.74
C GLY A 278 -0.53 34.51 8.19
N SER A 279 -1.06 34.31 9.40
CA SER A 279 -2.13 35.14 9.96
C SER A 279 -1.66 36.57 10.29
N VAL A 280 -0.41 36.74 10.72
CA VAL A 280 0.21 38.06 10.91
C VAL A 280 0.34 38.78 9.57
N ALA A 281 0.85 38.12 8.53
CA ALA A 281 0.97 38.72 7.20
C ALA A 281 -0.40 39.14 6.65
N LEU A 282 -1.41 38.28 6.79
CA LEU A 282 -2.77 38.55 6.33
C LEU A 282 -3.43 39.71 7.10
N THR A 283 -3.31 39.72 8.43
CA THR A 283 -3.95 40.75 9.26
C THR A 283 -3.26 42.09 9.10
N SER A 284 -1.92 42.13 9.15
CA SER A 284 -1.15 43.38 9.03
C SER A 284 -1.35 44.06 7.67
N THR A 285 -1.50 43.28 6.59
CA THR A 285 -1.75 43.84 5.25
C THR A 285 -3.19 44.32 5.09
N SER A 286 -4.18 43.54 5.50
CA SER A 286 -5.59 43.87 5.26
C SER A 286 -6.18 44.87 6.28
N TYR A 287 -5.77 44.83 7.55
CA TYR A 287 -6.50 45.49 8.64
C TYR A 287 -6.63 47.01 8.48
N TYR A 288 -5.49 47.68 8.27
CA TYR A 288 -5.45 49.12 8.11
C TYR A 288 -5.87 49.58 6.71
N LEU A 289 -5.70 48.74 5.68
CA LEU A 289 -6.17 49.02 4.32
C LEU A 289 -7.71 49.06 4.24
N ILE A 290 -8.38 48.15 4.94
CA ILE A 290 -9.84 48.09 5.02
C ILE A 290 -10.39 49.17 5.95
N GLY A 291 -9.61 49.55 6.97
CA GLY A 291 -9.98 50.57 7.94
C GLY A 291 -10.94 50.03 9.01
N TYR A 292 -10.61 48.87 9.58
CA TYR A 292 -11.23 48.38 10.83
C TYR A 292 -10.93 49.33 12.01
N ALA A 293 -11.53 49.07 13.17
CA ALA A 293 -11.32 49.89 14.35
C ALA A 293 -9.81 50.07 14.69
N PRO A 294 -9.29 51.29 14.85
CA PRO A 294 -7.84 51.53 14.93
C PRO A 294 -7.17 51.09 16.25
N GLU A 295 -7.95 50.65 17.24
CA GLU A 295 -7.46 50.24 18.56
C GLU A 295 -6.52 49.02 18.47
N ALA A 296 -5.35 49.13 19.10
CA ALA A 296 -4.35 48.05 19.10
C ALA A 296 -4.86 46.76 19.73
N SER A 297 -5.67 46.85 20.80
CA SER A 297 -6.31 45.68 21.43
C SER A 297 -7.16 44.90 20.44
N ARG A 298 -7.96 45.58 19.61
CA ARG A 298 -8.85 44.97 18.61
C ARG A 298 -8.07 44.35 17.47
N PHE A 299 -6.94 44.94 17.07
CA PHE A 299 -6.02 44.32 16.11
C PHE A 299 -5.51 42.96 16.62
N PHE A 300 -5.00 42.90 17.85
CA PHE A 300 -4.52 41.63 18.42
C PHE A 300 -5.64 40.63 18.64
N CYS A 301 -6.84 41.09 19.02
CA CYS A 301 -8.01 40.22 19.14
C CYS A 301 -8.42 39.59 17.80
N GLN A 302 -8.41 40.37 16.71
CA GLN A 302 -8.68 39.87 15.37
C GLN A 302 -7.58 38.93 14.87
N LEU A 303 -6.31 39.28 15.08
CA LEU A 303 -5.18 38.43 14.75
C LEU A 303 -5.28 37.06 15.43
N LEU A 304 -5.62 37.03 16.72
CA LEU A 304 -5.74 35.80 17.50
C LEU A 304 -6.84 34.89 16.95
N VAL A 305 -8.02 35.43 16.62
CA VAL A 305 -9.13 34.65 16.04
C VAL A 305 -8.75 34.09 14.66
N LEU A 306 -8.16 34.92 13.80
CA LEU A 306 -7.72 34.49 12.46
C LEU A 306 -6.62 33.43 12.52
N PHE A 307 -5.68 33.56 13.45
CA PHE A 307 -4.64 32.55 13.72
C PHE A 307 -5.23 31.22 14.17
N LEU A 308 -6.14 31.23 15.15
CA LEU A 308 -6.76 30.02 15.64
C LEU A 308 -7.63 29.35 14.56
N MET A 309 -8.41 30.13 13.82
CA MET A 309 -9.20 29.60 12.71
C MET A 309 -8.31 28.93 11.65
N HIS A 310 -7.19 29.55 11.30
CA HIS A 310 -6.24 28.95 10.36
C HIS A 310 -5.67 27.62 10.90
N THR A 311 -5.33 27.54 12.20
CA THR A 311 -4.88 26.27 12.80
C THR A 311 -5.96 25.18 12.82
N VAL A 312 -7.23 25.55 13.03
CA VAL A 312 -8.38 24.63 12.99
C VAL A 312 -8.52 24.07 11.58
N THR A 313 -8.54 24.93 10.56
CA THR A 313 -8.65 24.50 9.15
C THR A 313 -7.56 23.50 8.79
N LEU A 314 -6.28 23.82 9.06
CA LEU A 314 -5.17 22.91 8.73
C LEU A 314 -5.34 21.55 9.44
N SER A 315 -5.84 21.55 10.69
CA SER A 315 -6.04 20.32 11.46
C SER A 315 -7.23 19.50 10.94
N MET A 316 -8.33 20.17 10.56
CA MET A 316 -9.52 19.54 9.96
C MET A 316 -9.16 18.81 8.67
N PHE A 317 -8.46 19.48 7.75
CA PHE A 317 -8.09 18.89 6.46
C PHE A 317 -7.02 17.79 6.57
N ARG A 318 -6.11 17.87 7.55
CA ARG A 318 -5.22 16.75 7.91
C ARG A 318 -5.98 15.55 8.44
N CYS A 319 -6.97 15.77 9.30
CA CYS A 319 -7.86 14.72 9.78
C CYS A 319 -8.53 14.01 8.60
N VAL A 320 -9.14 14.75 7.67
CA VAL A 320 -9.73 14.21 6.43
C VAL A 320 -8.71 13.37 5.65
N ALA A 321 -7.48 13.86 5.45
CA ALA A 321 -6.42 13.12 4.75
C ALA A 321 -6.10 11.75 5.38
N SER A 322 -6.20 11.61 6.71
CA SER A 322 -5.92 10.31 7.36
C SER A 322 -6.96 9.24 7.04
N TYR A 323 -8.24 9.63 6.92
CA TYR A 323 -9.33 8.72 6.55
C TYR A 323 -9.38 8.50 5.03
N CYS A 324 -9.15 9.56 4.26
CA CYS A 324 -9.18 9.59 2.81
C CYS A 324 -7.75 9.62 2.23
N GLN A 325 -7.18 8.43 1.99
CA GLN A 325 -5.77 8.24 1.63
C GLN A 325 -5.48 8.39 0.13
N THR A 326 -6.49 8.73 -0.67
CA THR A 326 -6.36 9.02 -2.11
C THR A 326 -6.77 10.46 -2.37
N MET A 327 -6.14 11.10 -3.36
CA MET A 327 -6.41 12.50 -3.69
C MET A 327 -7.87 12.73 -4.09
N VAL A 328 -8.48 11.76 -4.78
CA VAL A 328 -9.87 11.81 -5.24
C VAL A 328 -10.82 11.81 -4.04
N ALA A 329 -10.73 10.79 -3.17
CA ALA A 329 -11.59 10.68 -1.99
C ALA A 329 -11.39 11.87 -1.04
N GLY A 330 -10.14 12.30 -0.84
CA GLY A 330 -9.81 13.47 -0.02
C GLY A 330 -10.44 14.75 -0.55
N SER A 331 -10.40 14.98 -1.86
CA SER A 331 -10.99 16.17 -2.49
C SER A 331 -12.51 16.22 -2.35
N VAL A 332 -13.19 15.09 -2.53
CA VAL A 332 -14.66 14.99 -2.37
C VAL A 332 -15.07 15.26 -0.93
N VAL A 333 -14.48 14.54 0.04
CA VAL A 333 -14.81 14.69 1.46
C VAL A 333 -14.38 16.06 2.00
N GLY A 334 -13.22 16.56 1.56
CA GLY A 334 -12.74 17.90 1.90
C GLY A 334 -13.69 19.00 1.41
N THR A 335 -14.23 18.87 0.19
CA THR A 335 -15.23 19.81 -0.35
C THR A 335 -16.54 19.75 0.41
N LEU A 336 -16.99 18.55 0.79
CA LEU A 336 -18.17 18.39 1.64
C LEU A 336 -17.97 19.05 3.01
N ALA A 337 -16.83 18.80 3.66
CA ALA A 337 -16.50 19.41 4.95
C ALA A 337 -16.43 20.94 4.87
N PHE A 338 -15.86 21.48 3.78
CA PHE A 338 -15.86 22.91 3.47
C PHE A 338 -17.29 23.48 3.38
N LEU A 339 -18.16 22.84 2.60
CA LEU A 339 -19.55 23.28 2.43
C LEU A 339 -20.34 23.25 3.74
N VAL A 340 -20.20 22.19 4.54
CA VAL A 340 -20.87 22.08 5.85
C VAL A 340 -20.38 23.18 6.79
N THR A 341 -19.07 23.46 6.82
CA THR A 341 -18.50 24.52 7.64
C THR A 341 -19.04 25.89 7.25
N LEU A 342 -19.20 26.16 5.94
CA LEU A 342 -19.77 27.40 5.41
C LEU A 342 -21.26 27.56 5.72
N LEU A 343 -22.06 26.52 5.51
CA LEU A 343 -23.51 26.55 5.71
C LEU A 343 -23.86 26.93 7.16
N PHE A 344 -23.14 26.36 8.12
CA PHE A 344 -23.36 26.60 9.55
C PHE A 344 -22.51 27.75 10.12
N GLY A 345 -21.84 28.54 9.27
CA GLY A 345 -20.97 29.65 9.69
C GLY A 345 -21.72 30.81 10.37
N GLY A 346 -22.96 31.09 9.96
CA GLY A 346 -23.75 32.20 10.50
C GLY A 346 -23.86 33.40 9.58
N PHE A 347 -22.87 33.64 8.70
CA PHE A 347 -22.92 34.71 7.72
C PHE A 347 -23.93 34.48 6.59
N LEU A 348 -23.83 33.32 5.91
CA LEU A 348 -24.66 33.01 4.73
C LEU A 348 -26.12 32.74 5.13
N ILE A 349 -26.30 32.01 6.23
CA ILE A 349 -27.60 31.69 6.80
C ILE A 349 -27.53 32.06 8.29
N PRO A 350 -28.20 33.16 8.70
CA PRO A 350 -28.24 33.53 10.11
C PRO A 350 -28.91 32.45 10.96
N ARG A 351 -28.43 32.29 12.20
CA ARG A 351 -28.92 31.26 13.13
C ARG A 351 -30.43 31.30 13.37
N SER A 352 -31.03 32.48 13.32
CA SER A 352 -32.48 32.69 13.50
C SER A 352 -33.32 32.04 12.39
N PHE A 353 -32.78 31.98 11.16
CA PHE A 353 -33.45 31.39 9.99
C PHE A 353 -33.27 29.88 9.89
N LEU A 354 -32.35 29.28 10.66
CA LEU A 354 -32.18 27.83 10.68
C LEU A 354 -33.40 27.16 11.35
N PRO A 355 -33.94 26.07 10.76
CA PRO A 355 -34.97 25.26 11.40
C PRO A 355 -34.54 24.78 12.79
N ASN A 356 -35.48 24.67 13.74
CA ASN A 356 -35.16 24.31 15.13
C ASN A 356 -34.31 23.03 15.28
N TRP A 357 -34.54 22.04 14.40
CA TRP A 357 -33.78 20.77 14.37
C TRP A 357 -32.37 20.89 13.79
N LEU A 358 -32.03 21.98 13.07
CA LEU A 358 -30.69 22.27 12.53
C LEU A 358 -29.93 23.33 13.33
N LYS A 359 -30.57 24.04 14.27
CA LYS A 359 -29.95 25.12 15.04
C LYS A 359 -28.71 24.68 15.82
N TRP A 360 -28.57 23.41 16.16
CA TRP A 360 -27.38 22.89 16.84
C TRP A 360 -26.15 22.80 15.92
N GLY A 361 -26.35 22.64 14.60
CA GLY A 361 -25.27 22.56 13.62
C GLY A 361 -24.42 23.83 13.56
N PHE A 362 -25.02 24.98 13.88
CA PHE A 362 -24.31 26.25 14.08
C PHE A 362 -23.15 26.14 15.07
N TRP A 363 -23.33 25.36 16.15
CA TRP A 363 -22.31 25.16 17.18
C TRP A 363 -21.26 24.10 16.84
N LEU A 364 -21.50 23.33 15.78
CA LEU A 364 -20.55 22.32 15.27
C LEU A 364 -19.51 22.96 14.33
N SER A 365 -19.84 24.09 13.69
CA SER A 365 -18.93 24.76 12.77
C SER A 365 -17.90 25.62 13.51
N PRO A 366 -16.58 25.44 13.30
CA PRO A 366 -15.58 26.35 13.86
C PRO A 366 -15.67 27.76 13.26
N LEU A 367 -16.29 27.90 12.08
CA LEU A 367 -16.47 29.19 11.42
C LEU A 367 -17.40 30.12 12.20
N SER A 368 -18.43 29.59 12.87
CA SER A 368 -19.39 30.41 13.63
C SER A 368 -18.77 31.10 14.84
N TYR A 369 -17.93 30.39 15.58
CA TYR A 369 -17.17 30.97 16.69
C TYR A 369 -16.22 32.06 16.21
N SER A 370 -15.57 31.84 15.05
CA SER A 370 -14.68 32.84 14.44
C SER A 370 -15.45 34.09 14.01
N GLU A 371 -16.62 33.90 13.41
CA GLU A 371 -17.48 35.00 12.99
C GLU A 371 -18.01 35.80 14.17
N ILE A 372 -18.53 35.16 15.22
CA ILE A 372 -18.95 35.85 16.45
C ILE A 372 -17.79 36.67 17.06
N GLY A 373 -16.59 36.08 17.09
CA GLY A 373 -15.40 36.73 17.65
C GLY A 373 -14.96 37.96 16.86
N LEU A 374 -14.90 37.86 15.53
CA LEU A 374 -14.48 38.96 14.66
C LEU A 374 -15.50 40.10 14.59
N THR A 375 -16.77 39.74 14.44
CA THR A 375 -17.85 40.71 14.26
C THR A 375 -18.15 41.44 15.57
N GLY A 376 -18.13 40.74 16.71
CA GLY A 376 -18.17 41.36 18.03
C GLY A 376 -16.98 42.29 18.28
N ASN A 377 -15.77 41.91 17.85
CA ASN A 377 -14.58 42.74 17.99
C ASN A 377 -14.64 44.03 17.14
N GLU A 378 -15.29 44.02 15.98
CA GLU A 378 -15.41 45.20 15.12
C GLU A 378 -16.63 46.07 15.48
N PHE A 379 -17.83 45.49 15.56
CA PHE A 379 -19.08 46.26 15.72
C PHE A 379 -19.36 46.73 17.15
N LEU A 380 -18.66 46.21 18.16
CA LEU A 380 -18.69 46.75 19.53
C LEU A 380 -17.63 47.85 19.77
N ALA A 381 -17.00 48.37 18.71
CA ALA A 381 -16.07 49.50 18.81
C ALA A 381 -16.81 50.83 19.07
N PRO A 382 -16.19 51.78 19.79
CA PRO A 382 -16.81 53.08 20.10
C PRO A 382 -17.35 53.81 18.86
N ARG A 383 -16.69 53.68 17.70
CA ARG A 383 -17.12 54.27 16.42
C ARG A 383 -18.53 53.86 15.99
N TRP A 384 -18.97 52.66 16.34
CA TRP A 384 -20.30 52.13 15.99
C TRP A 384 -21.37 52.48 17.03
N SER A 385 -21.00 53.22 18.09
CA SER A 385 -21.90 53.67 19.15
C SER A 385 -22.37 55.12 19.00
N GLU A 386 -21.80 55.88 18.05
CA GLU A 386 -22.16 57.28 17.80
C GLU A 386 -23.57 57.44 17.21
N ILE A 387 -24.02 56.45 16.43
CA ILE A 387 -25.35 56.44 15.80
C ILE A 387 -26.25 55.49 16.59
N ILE A 388 -27.32 56.03 17.17
CA ILE A 388 -28.34 55.26 17.90
C ILE A 388 -29.60 55.19 17.04
N ILE A 389 -30.04 53.98 16.72
CA ILE A 389 -31.29 53.73 15.98
C ILE A 389 -32.23 52.97 16.90
N SER A 390 -33.45 53.49 17.09
CA SER A 390 -34.49 52.98 18.01
C SER A 390 -33.94 52.47 19.37
N GLY A 391 -33.15 53.31 20.05
CA GLY A 391 -32.64 53.04 21.41
C GLY A 391 -31.48 52.04 21.50
N VAL A 392 -30.95 51.53 20.38
CA VAL A 392 -29.82 50.60 20.33
C VAL A 392 -28.71 51.20 19.45
N THR A 393 -27.45 50.96 19.81
CA THR A 393 -26.30 51.39 18.99
C THR A 393 -26.34 50.72 17.61
N LEU A 394 -25.89 51.42 16.56
CA LEU A 394 -25.87 50.92 15.19
C LEU A 394 -25.15 49.56 15.10
N GLY A 395 -23.97 49.43 15.73
CA GLY A 395 -23.19 48.19 15.74
C GLY A 395 -23.94 47.01 16.35
N ARG A 396 -24.64 47.22 17.47
CA ARG A 396 -25.40 46.15 18.13
C ARG A 396 -26.65 45.77 17.34
N ARG A 397 -27.28 46.74 16.69
CA ARG A 397 -28.41 46.47 15.78
C ARG A 397 -27.98 45.59 14.59
N ILE A 398 -26.82 45.84 14.00
CA ILE A 398 -26.27 45.01 12.91
C ILE A 398 -26.04 43.57 13.38
N LEU A 399 -25.49 43.39 14.59
CA LEU A 399 -25.31 42.06 15.17
C LEU A 399 -26.66 41.36 15.46
N MET A 400 -27.68 42.09 15.92
CA MET A 400 -29.03 41.55 16.13
C MET A 400 -29.68 41.12 14.81
N ASP A 401 -29.58 41.93 13.76
CA ASP A 401 -30.12 41.64 12.42
C ASP A 401 -29.53 40.34 11.84
N GLN A 402 -28.25 40.08 12.11
CA GLN A 402 -27.54 38.85 11.69
C GLN A 402 -27.64 37.70 12.70
N GLY A 403 -28.33 37.86 13.84
CA GLY A 403 -28.43 36.83 14.86
C GLY A 403 -27.11 36.52 15.60
N LEU A 404 -26.18 37.48 15.60
CA LEU A 404 -24.84 37.41 16.21
C LEU A 404 -24.67 38.34 17.43
N ASP A 405 -25.76 38.90 17.99
CA ASP A 405 -25.71 39.70 19.23
C ASP A 405 -25.45 38.80 20.45
N PHE A 406 -24.17 38.58 20.74
CA PHE A 406 -23.69 37.86 21.92
C PHE A 406 -22.96 38.80 22.88
N SER A 407 -22.94 38.44 24.17
CA SER A 407 -22.18 39.19 25.19
C SER A 407 -20.69 39.26 24.85
N SER A 408 -19.98 40.30 25.30
CA SER A 408 -18.53 40.44 25.08
C SER A 408 -17.72 39.26 25.65
N TYR A 409 -18.23 38.55 26.66
CA TYR A 409 -17.62 37.33 27.19
C TYR A 409 -17.56 36.20 26.15
N PHE A 410 -18.46 36.19 25.17
CA PHE A 410 -18.52 35.17 24.13
C PHE A 410 -17.28 35.16 23.23
N TYR A 411 -16.53 36.27 23.16
CA TYR A 411 -15.22 36.30 22.51
C TYR A 411 -14.28 35.24 23.07
N TRP A 412 -14.19 35.12 24.40
CA TRP A 412 -13.33 34.12 25.05
C TRP A 412 -13.85 32.69 24.88
N ILE A 413 -15.16 32.52 24.81
CA ILE A 413 -15.79 31.24 24.47
C ILE A 413 -15.39 30.83 23.05
N SER A 414 -15.41 31.75 22.09
CA SER A 414 -14.96 31.49 20.72
C SER A 414 -13.49 31.05 20.67
N ILE A 415 -12.60 31.73 21.41
CA ILE A 415 -11.19 31.33 21.52
C ILE A 415 -11.06 29.90 22.08
N GLY A 416 -11.75 29.61 23.18
CA GLY A 416 -11.75 28.27 23.80
C GLY A 416 -12.29 27.18 22.85
N ALA A 417 -13.37 27.48 22.13
CA ALA A 417 -13.96 26.57 21.15
C ALA A 417 -13.00 26.26 20.00
N LEU A 418 -12.32 27.27 19.43
CA LEU A 418 -11.35 27.07 18.34
C LEU A 418 -10.14 26.22 18.78
N ILE A 419 -9.65 26.42 20.00
CA ILE A 419 -8.61 25.55 20.59
C ILE A 419 -9.15 24.12 20.75
N GLY A 420 -10.38 23.96 21.23
CA GLY A 420 -11.06 22.67 21.37
C GLY A 420 -11.19 21.91 20.04
N PHE A 421 -11.65 22.57 18.98
CA PHE A 421 -11.71 22.00 17.63
C PHE A 421 -10.33 21.62 17.10
N THR A 422 -9.32 22.46 17.35
CA THR A 422 -7.94 22.15 16.97
C THR A 422 -7.49 20.83 17.60
N LEU A 423 -7.69 20.65 18.91
CA LEU A 423 -7.36 19.40 19.60
C LEU A 423 -8.17 18.21 19.08
N LEU A 424 -9.49 18.38 18.90
CA LEU A 424 -10.39 17.35 18.40
C LEU A 424 -9.92 16.77 17.05
N PHE A 425 -9.62 17.64 16.08
CA PHE A 425 -9.18 17.19 14.76
C PHE A 425 -7.79 16.56 14.78
N ASN A 426 -6.87 17.01 15.64
CA ASN A 426 -5.55 16.38 15.76
C ASN A 426 -5.62 15.00 16.45
N VAL A 427 -6.52 14.82 17.42
CA VAL A 427 -6.82 13.48 17.97
C VAL A 427 -7.46 12.59 16.91
N GLY A 428 -8.43 13.12 16.15
CA GLY A 428 -9.05 12.40 15.03
C GLY A 428 -8.03 11.97 13.97
N PHE A 429 -7.05 12.81 13.67
CA PHE A 429 -5.92 12.50 12.78
C PHE A 429 -5.06 11.36 13.34
N ALA A 430 -4.67 11.41 14.62
CA ALA A 430 -3.90 10.35 15.24
C ALA A 430 -4.67 9.01 15.24
N ILE A 431 -5.98 9.02 15.52
CA ILE A 431 -6.83 7.83 15.48
C ILE A 431 -6.91 7.27 14.05
N GLY A 432 -7.15 8.13 13.05
CA GLY A 432 -7.22 7.72 11.64
C GLY A 432 -5.95 6.98 11.19
N LEU A 433 -4.78 7.45 11.63
CA LEU A 433 -3.49 6.80 11.36
C LEU A 433 -3.26 5.48 12.14
N THR A 434 -3.97 5.25 13.25
CA THR A 434 -3.89 4.01 14.03
C THR A 434 -4.85 2.92 13.56
N VAL A 435 -6.11 3.26 13.26
CA VAL A 435 -7.19 2.29 13.05
C VAL A 435 -7.15 1.66 11.66
N LYS A 436 -6.70 2.40 10.66
CA LYS A 436 -6.71 1.94 9.27
C LYS A 436 -5.53 0.99 9.02
N ASN A 437 -5.73 -0.28 9.38
CA ASN A 437 -5.00 -1.41 8.85
C ASN A 437 -5.73 -1.87 7.58
N ARG A 438 -5.03 -2.05 6.46
CA ARG A 438 -5.59 -2.75 5.29
C ARG A 438 -5.87 -4.20 5.70
N ARG A 439 -7.07 -4.46 6.21
CA ARG A 439 -7.66 -5.81 6.32
C ARG A 439 -8.81 -5.84 5.33
N MET A 440 -8.89 -6.91 4.55
CA MET A 440 -9.94 -7.03 3.55
C MET A 440 -11.35 -7.01 4.16
N ALA A 441 -12.32 -6.50 3.39
CA ALA A 441 -13.72 -6.36 3.80
C ALA A 441 -14.36 -7.71 4.13
N LEU A 442 -13.96 -8.78 3.43
CA LEU A 442 -14.35 -10.15 3.74
C LEU A 442 -13.16 -10.96 4.24
N PRO A 443 -13.30 -11.67 5.37
CA PRO A 443 -12.26 -12.57 5.83
C PRO A 443 -12.13 -13.75 4.87
N PHE A 444 -10.91 -14.21 4.66
CA PHE A 444 -10.61 -15.49 4.03
C PHE A 444 -9.54 -16.19 4.85
N THR A 445 -9.45 -17.50 4.70
CA THR A 445 -8.39 -18.31 5.30
C THR A 445 -7.30 -18.56 4.26
N PRO A 446 -6.06 -18.11 4.46
CA PRO A 446 -4.96 -18.47 3.59
C PRO A 446 -4.76 -20.00 3.58
N LEU A 447 -4.70 -20.62 2.40
CA LEU A 447 -4.60 -22.08 2.26
C LEU A 447 -3.42 -22.48 1.37
N THR A 448 -2.53 -23.31 1.90
CA THR A 448 -1.48 -23.99 1.12
C THR A 448 -2.09 -25.12 0.28
N ILE A 449 -1.60 -25.32 -0.93
CA ILE A 449 -1.85 -26.54 -1.72
C ILE A 449 -0.54 -27.32 -1.81
N SER A 450 -0.59 -28.62 -1.54
CA SER A 450 0.55 -29.53 -1.65
C SER A 450 0.14 -30.75 -2.43
N PHE A 451 1.01 -31.22 -3.32
CA PHE A 451 0.75 -32.38 -4.15
C PHE A 451 1.99 -33.27 -4.19
N GLN A 452 1.79 -34.58 -4.13
CA GLN A 452 2.84 -35.59 -4.11
C GLN A 452 2.55 -36.69 -5.12
N ASP A 453 3.56 -37.01 -5.92
CA ASP A 453 3.56 -38.08 -6.92
C ASP A 453 2.33 -38.05 -7.85
N VAL A 454 1.96 -36.83 -8.30
CA VAL A 454 0.79 -36.64 -9.16
C VAL A 454 1.08 -37.17 -10.57
N ASN A 455 0.26 -38.12 -10.99
CA ASN A 455 0.26 -38.69 -12.33
C ASN A 455 -1.09 -38.45 -13.00
N TYR A 456 -1.08 -38.21 -14.31
CA TYR A 456 -2.30 -38.00 -15.08
C TYR A 456 -2.24 -38.75 -16.40
N TYR A 457 -3.26 -39.59 -16.63
CA TYR A 457 -3.39 -40.46 -17.79
C TYR A 457 -4.65 -40.10 -18.59
N VAL A 458 -4.53 -40.03 -19.90
CA VAL A 458 -5.67 -39.89 -20.83
C VAL A 458 -5.73 -41.08 -21.77
N ASP A 459 -6.92 -41.42 -22.27
CA ASP A 459 -7.04 -42.49 -23.27
C ASP A 459 -6.37 -42.07 -24.58
N THR A 460 -5.62 -42.99 -25.19
CA THR A 460 -4.89 -42.72 -26.43
C THR A 460 -5.86 -42.38 -27.56
N PRO A 461 -5.71 -41.23 -28.24
CA PRO A 461 -6.58 -40.84 -29.34
C PRO A 461 -6.57 -41.87 -30.49
N ALA A 462 -7.71 -42.05 -31.15
CA ALA A 462 -7.87 -43.05 -32.23
C ALA A 462 -6.82 -42.88 -33.37
N GLN A 463 -6.49 -41.63 -33.70
CA GLN A 463 -5.50 -41.27 -34.73
C GLN A 463 -4.09 -41.77 -34.39
N MET A 464 -3.69 -41.78 -33.11
CA MET A 464 -2.39 -42.30 -32.70
C MET A 464 -2.35 -43.83 -32.72
N ARG A 465 -3.47 -44.49 -32.41
CA ARG A 465 -3.59 -45.95 -32.52
C ARG A 465 -3.45 -46.43 -33.97
N GLU A 466 -3.98 -45.66 -34.92
CA GLU A 466 -3.82 -45.93 -36.37
C GLU A 466 -2.36 -45.80 -36.84
N HIS A 467 -1.53 -45.00 -36.16
CA HIS A 467 -0.09 -44.83 -36.44
C HIS A 467 0.81 -45.80 -35.63
N GLY A 468 0.24 -46.85 -35.03
CA GLY A 468 1.00 -47.91 -34.36
C GLY A 468 1.33 -47.68 -32.89
N TYR A 469 0.74 -46.68 -32.22
CA TYR A 469 0.86 -46.55 -30.76
C TYR A 469 0.06 -47.65 -30.05
N MET A 470 0.77 -48.59 -29.43
CA MET A 470 0.19 -49.79 -28.80
C MET A 470 -0.35 -49.54 -27.38
N GLU A 471 0.06 -48.47 -26.72
CA GLU A 471 -0.38 -48.14 -25.36
C GLU A 471 -1.82 -47.63 -25.34
N ARG A 472 -2.60 -48.12 -24.37
CA ARG A 472 -4.04 -47.84 -24.27
C ARG A 472 -4.35 -46.51 -23.57
N LYS A 473 -3.40 -46.02 -22.75
CA LYS A 473 -3.44 -44.75 -22.02
C LYS A 473 -2.13 -44.01 -22.27
N LEU A 474 -2.21 -42.72 -22.56
CA LEU A 474 -1.09 -41.80 -22.68
C LEU A 474 -0.91 -41.08 -21.34
N GLN A 475 0.29 -41.14 -20.78
CA GLN A 475 0.64 -40.41 -19.57
C GLN A 475 1.08 -38.98 -19.92
N LEU A 476 0.44 -37.98 -19.33
CA LEU A 476 0.74 -36.56 -19.57
C LEU A 476 1.48 -35.90 -18.42
N LEU A 477 1.26 -36.35 -17.18
CA LEU A 477 1.96 -35.88 -15.98
C LEU A 477 2.64 -37.07 -15.29
N HIS A 478 3.89 -36.88 -14.86
CA HIS A 478 4.75 -37.94 -14.36
C HIS A 478 5.33 -37.55 -13.00
N ASN A 479 4.87 -38.21 -11.92
CA ASN A 479 5.34 -38.08 -10.54
C ASN A 479 5.63 -36.64 -10.12
N ILE A 480 4.64 -35.76 -10.30
CA ILE A 480 4.81 -34.33 -10.04
C ILE A 480 4.55 -34.06 -8.56
N THR A 481 5.54 -33.49 -7.88
CA THR A 481 5.50 -33.14 -6.46
C THR A 481 5.82 -31.65 -6.27
N GLY A 482 5.14 -31.00 -5.34
CA GLY A 482 5.34 -29.58 -5.06
C GLY A 482 4.32 -29.01 -4.09
N ALA A 483 4.48 -27.74 -3.75
CA ALA A 483 3.53 -27.00 -2.93
C ALA A 483 3.47 -25.53 -3.34
N PHE A 484 2.33 -24.87 -3.09
CA PHE A 484 2.16 -23.43 -3.24
C PHE A 484 1.66 -22.85 -1.92
N GLN A 485 2.37 -21.83 -1.42
CA GLN A 485 2.13 -21.24 -0.11
C GLN A 485 1.28 -19.96 -0.20
N PRO A 486 0.53 -19.62 0.86
CA PRO A 486 -0.21 -18.37 0.92
C PRO A 486 0.71 -17.14 0.97
N GLY A 487 0.29 -16.06 0.31
CA GLY A 487 1.04 -14.81 0.23
C GLY A 487 2.19 -14.82 -0.77
N ILE A 488 2.35 -15.92 -1.52
CA ILE A 488 3.39 -16.11 -2.52
C ILE A 488 2.74 -16.14 -3.91
N LEU A 489 3.31 -15.37 -4.83
CA LEU A 489 3.00 -15.46 -6.26
C LEU A 489 3.94 -16.48 -6.91
N SER A 490 3.43 -17.68 -7.19
CA SER A 490 4.18 -18.79 -7.76
C SER A 490 3.97 -18.91 -9.27
N ALA A 491 5.04 -19.01 -10.06
CA ALA A 491 4.99 -19.25 -11.50
C ALA A 491 5.30 -20.71 -11.86
N LEU A 492 4.51 -21.26 -12.79
CA LEU A 492 4.80 -22.50 -13.52
C LEU A 492 5.41 -22.12 -14.87
N MET A 493 6.70 -22.39 -15.06
CA MET A 493 7.43 -22.09 -16.29
C MET A 493 7.89 -23.34 -17.02
N GLY A 494 7.91 -23.28 -18.35
CA GLY A 494 8.26 -24.40 -19.21
C GLY A 494 7.88 -24.13 -20.66
N VAL A 495 8.47 -24.89 -21.58
CA VAL A 495 8.17 -24.79 -23.02
C VAL A 495 6.70 -25.09 -23.32
N THR A 496 6.19 -24.59 -24.44
CA THR A 496 4.85 -24.98 -24.93
C THR A 496 4.77 -26.51 -25.08
N GLY A 497 3.66 -27.09 -24.63
CA GLY A 497 3.48 -28.55 -24.62
C GLY A 497 4.06 -29.29 -23.40
N ALA A 498 4.77 -28.62 -22.49
CA ALA A 498 5.35 -29.25 -21.30
C ALA A 498 4.34 -29.71 -20.22
N GLY A 499 3.03 -29.60 -20.46
CA GLY A 499 2.00 -29.98 -19.47
C GLY A 499 1.68 -28.93 -18.41
N LYS A 500 2.07 -27.65 -18.59
CA LYS A 500 1.78 -26.53 -17.66
C LYS A 500 0.28 -26.37 -17.38
N THR A 501 -0.48 -26.11 -18.43
CA THR A 501 -1.94 -26.00 -18.37
C THR A 501 -2.56 -27.31 -17.91
N THR A 502 -2.00 -28.45 -18.29
CA THR A 502 -2.47 -29.77 -17.83
C THR A 502 -2.33 -29.94 -16.32
N LEU A 503 -1.18 -29.59 -15.73
CA LEU A 503 -0.98 -29.62 -14.28
C LEU A 503 -1.95 -28.65 -13.60
N LEU A 504 -2.01 -27.41 -14.09
CA LEU A 504 -2.83 -26.38 -13.49
C LEU A 504 -4.33 -26.76 -13.53
N ASP A 505 -4.81 -27.37 -14.62
CA ASP A 505 -6.16 -27.95 -14.72
C ASP A 505 -6.38 -29.13 -13.75
N VAL A 506 -5.41 -30.01 -13.56
CA VAL A 506 -5.51 -31.16 -12.61
C VAL A 506 -5.58 -30.64 -11.17
N LEU A 507 -4.70 -29.70 -10.81
CA LEU A 507 -4.69 -29.07 -9.48
C LEU A 507 -5.95 -28.23 -9.25
N ALA A 508 -6.44 -27.51 -10.26
CA ALA A 508 -7.71 -26.79 -10.23
C ALA A 508 -8.94 -27.72 -10.19
N GLY A 509 -8.77 -29.00 -10.57
CA GLY A 509 -9.87 -29.95 -10.65
C GLY A 509 -10.79 -29.74 -11.85
N ARG A 510 -10.28 -29.21 -12.96
CA ARG A 510 -11.04 -28.97 -14.18
C ARG A 510 -11.01 -30.16 -15.16
N LYS A 511 -10.06 -31.08 -15.02
CA LYS A 511 -10.06 -32.33 -15.80
C LYS A 511 -11.09 -33.30 -15.25
N THR A 512 -12.13 -33.56 -16.03
CA THR A 512 -13.21 -34.53 -15.73
C THR A 512 -13.06 -35.87 -16.45
N GLY A 513 -12.12 -35.97 -17.38
CA GLY A 513 -11.73 -37.22 -18.07
C GLY A 513 -10.30 -37.61 -17.72
N GLY A 514 -9.96 -38.89 -17.91
CA GLY A 514 -8.65 -39.45 -17.55
C GLY A 514 -8.58 -40.01 -16.12
N VAL A 515 -7.42 -40.58 -15.76
CA VAL A 515 -7.15 -41.11 -14.41
C VAL A 515 -6.09 -40.23 -13.77
N ILE A 516 -6.40 -39.70 -12.58
CA ILE A 516 -5.48 -38.92 -11.74
C ILE A 516 -5.04 -39.82 -10.59
N GLU A 517 -3.73 -40.00 -10.43
CA GLU A 517 -3.12 -40.72 -9.30
C GLU A 517 -2.20 -39.76 -8.53
N GLY A 518 -1.87 -40.09 -7.27
CA GLY A 518 -1.10 -39.25 -6.36
C GLY A 518 -1.94 -38.65 -5.22
N ASP A 519 -1.30 -37.89 -4.33
CA ASP A 519 -1.95 -37.24 -3.18
C ASP A 519 -1.98 -35.72 -3.39
N ILE A 520 -3.16 -35.10 -3.34
CA ILE A 520 -3.34 -33.65 -3.41
C ILE A 520 -4.03 -33.19 -2.13
N ARG A 521 -3.39 -32.31 -1.38
CA ARG A 521 -3.90 -31.77 -0.12
C ARG A 521 -4.04 -30.25 -0.14
N ILE A 522 -5.09 -29.77 0.51
CA ILE A 522 -5.40 -28.35 0.70
C ILE A 522 -5.39 -28.07 2.21
N GLY A 523 -4.48 -27.21 2.67
CA GLY A 523 -4.31 -26.91 4.09
C GLY A 523 -4.00 -28.15 4.94
N GLY A 524 -3.38 -29.17 4.36
CA GLY A 524 -3.08 -30.46 5.02
C GLY A 524 -4.19 -31.52 4.92
N TYR A 525 -5.36 -31.19 4.39
CA TYR A 525 -6.48 -32.14 4.21
C TYR A 525 -6.59 -32.65 2.76
N PRO A 526 -7.01 -33.90 2.51
CA PRO A 526 -7.22 -34.41 1.16
C PRO A 526 -8.19 -33.54 0.35
N LYS A 527 -7.84 -33.27 -0.91
CA LYS A 527 -8.65 -32.45 -1.82
C LYS A 527 -9.97 -33.14 -2.15
N ILE A 528 -11.08 -32.46 -1.89
CA ILE A 528 -12.42 -32.90 -2.30
C ILE A 528 -12.83 -32.15 -3.57
N GLN A 529 -12.92 -32.87 -4.69
CA GLN A 529 -13.15 -32.30 -6.00
C GLN A 529 -14.45 -31.47 -6.12
N GLN A 530 -15.53 -31.89 -5.46
CA GLN A 530 -16.84 -31.22 -5.53
C GLN A 530 -16.88 -29.86 -4.83
N THR A 531 -16.10 -29.68 -3.75
CA THR A 531 -16.12 -28.46 -2.94
C THR A 531 -14.97 -27.52 -3.26
N PHE A 532 -13.91 -28.03 -3.89
CA PHE A 532 -12.69 -27.25 -4.17
C PHE A 532 -12.96 -25.97 -4.98
N ALA A 533 -13.85 -26.05 -5.97
CA ALA A 533 -14.24 -24.90 -6.79
C ALA A 533 -14.84 -23.72 -5.99
N ARG A 534 -15.27 -23.93 -4.74
CA ARG A 534 -15.77 -22.84 -3.86
C ARG A 534 -14.67 -22.04 -3.18
N ILE A 535 -13.47 -22.60 -3.07
CA ILE A 535 -12.32 -21.99 -2.39
C ILE A 535 -11.18 -21.63 -3.34
N SER A 536 -11.30 -22.00 -4.63
CA SER A 536 -10.34 -21.70 -5.68
C SER A 536 -10.95 -20.87 -6.81
N GLY A 537 -10.24 -19.84 -7.28
CA GLY A 537 -10.55 -19.14 -8.54
C GLY A 537 -9.68 -19.63 -9.69
N TYR A 538 -10.19 -19.55 -10.93
CA TYR A 538 -9.44 -19.94 -12.13
C TYR A 538 -9.62 -18.93 -13.25
N CYS A 539 -8.52 -18.27 -13.65
CA CYS A 539 -8.49 -17.39 -14.81
C CYS A 539 -8.01 -18.16 -16.04
N GLU A 540 -8.87 -18.27 -17.05
CA GLU A 540 -8.53 -18.93 -18.32
C GLU A 540 -7.65 -18.03 -19.22
N GLN A 541 -6.96 -18.64 -20.17
CA GLN A 541 -6.16 -17.91 -21.15
C GLN A 541 -7.01 -16.98 -22.03
N THR A 542 -8.23 -17.39 -22.38
CA THR A 542 -9.16 -16.57 -23.18
C THR A 542 -10.13 -15.80 -22.30
N ASP A 543 -10.13 -14.47 -22.44
CA ASP A 543 -11.02 -13.60 -21.68
C ASP A 543 -12.41 -13.52 -22.32
N VAL A 544 -13.38 -14.20 -21.71
CA VAL A 544 -14.77 -14.22 -22.18
C VAL A 544 -15.64 -13.39 -21.25
N HIS A 545 -16.16 -12.28 -21.76
CA HIS A 545 -17.06 -11.37 -21.04
C HIS A 545 -18.18 -10.89 -21.94
N SER A 546 -19.33 -10.58 -21.36
CA SER A 546 -20.45 -9.99 -22.11
C SER A 546 -20.08 -8.57 -22.59
N PRO A 547 -20.27 -8.19 -23.86
CA PRO A 547 -19.82 -6.90 -24.36
C PRO A 547 -20.74 -5.72 -23.97
N GLN A 548 -22.00 -5.98 -23.60
CA GLN A 548 -22.99 -4.93 -23.28
C GLN A 548 -23.06 -4.53 -21.80
N ILE A 549 -22.29 -5.17 -20.94
CA ILE A 549 -22.25 -4.89 -19.50
C ILE A 549 -21.02 -4.04 -19.17
N THR A 550 -21.09 -3.25 -18.10
CA THR A 550 -19.93 -2.49 -17.60
C THR A 550 -18.97 -3.37 -16.78
N VAL A 551 -17.75 -2.87 -16.55
CA VAL A 551 -16.75 -3.51 -15.67
C VAL A 551 -17.32 -3.73 -14.26
N GLY A 552 -17.92 -2.69 -13.67
CA GLY A 552 -18.49 -2.74 -12.33
C GLY A 552 -19.66 -3.70 -12.22
N GLU A 553 -20.57 -3.69 -13.20
CA GLU A 553 -21.70 -4.62 -13.24
C GLU A 553 -21.24 -6.08 -13.41
N SER A 554 -20.19 -6.33 -14.19
CA SER A 554 -19.61 -7.68 -14.37
C SER A 554 -19.10 -8.27 -13.07
N VAL A 555 -18.32 -7.49 -12.30
CA VAL A 555 -17.79 -7.92 -11.00
C VAL A 555 -18.92 -8.05 -9.98
N THR A 556 -19.86 -7.10 -9.95
CA THR A 556 -21.02 -7.13 -9.05
C THR A 556 -21.90 -8.36 -9.30
N TYR A 557 -22.14 -8.70 -10.57
CA TYR A 557 -22.92 -9.86 -10.96
C TYR A 557 -22.24 -11.17 -10.51
N SER A 558 -20.91 -11.29 -10.69
CA SER A 558 -20.16 -12.44 -10.18
C SER A 558 -20.26 -12.56 -8.64
N ALA A 559 -20.17 -11.42 -7.95
CA ALA A 559 -20.31 -11.36 -6.48
C ALA A 559 -21.69 -11.86 -6.02
N TRP A 560 -22.78 -11.51 -6.73
CA TRP A 560 -24.13 -11.98 -6.40
C TRP A 560 -24.30 -13.49 -6.53
N LEU A 561 -23.59 -14.12 -7.47
CA LEU A 561 -23.71 -15.55 -7.73
C LEU A 561 -22.79 -16.41 -6.86
N ARG A 562 -21.63 -15.88 -6.46
CA ARG A 562 -20.57 -16.69 -5.84
C ARG A 562 -20.35 -16.43 -4.34
N LEU A 563 -20.75 -15.27 -3.81
CA LEU A 563 -20.59 -14.99 -2.37
C LEU A 563 -21.70 -15.66 -1.53
N PRO A 564 -21.43 -16.01 -0.26
CA PRO A 564 -22.43 -16.61 0.62
C PRO A 564 -23.67 -15.71 0.79
N PRO A 565 -24.88 -16.29 0.89
CA PRO A 565 -26.13 -15.54 1.04
C PRO A 565 -26.19 -14.75 2.36
N GLU A 566 -25.41 -15.15 3.36
CA GLU A 566 -25.25 -14.47 4.66
C GLU A 566 -24.50 -13.14 4.55
N THR A 567 -23.82 -12.89 3.42
CA THR A 567 -23.06 -11.67 3.19
C THR A 567 -24.01 -10.49 2.98
N ASP A 568 -23.99 -9.55 3.92
CA ASP A 568 -24.76 -8.31 3.83
C ASP A 568 -24.50 -7.58 2.51
N SER A 569 -25.55 -6.97 1.98
CA SER A 569 -25.53 -6.13 0.78
C SER A 569 -24.45 -5.05 0.84
N LYS A 570 -24.24 -4.44 2.02
CA LYS A 570 -23.23 -3.41 2.22
C LYS A 570 -21.81 -4.01 2.17
N ALA A 571 -21.57 -5.09 2.92
CA ALA A 571 -20.27 -5.78 2.94
C ALA A 571 -19.89 -6.31 1.54
N ARG A 572 -20.88 -6.80 0.79
CA ARG A 572 -20.70 -7.24 -0.61
C ARG A 572 -20.27 -6.10 -1.52
N ASN A 573 -20.94 -4.95 -1.45
CA ASN A 573 -20.59 -3.79 -2.26
C ASN A 573 -19.22 -3.23 -1.87
N GLU A 574 -18.88 -3.22 -0.58
CA GLU A 574 -17.54 -2.84 -0.09
C GLU A 574 -16.47 -3.79 -0.64
N PHE A 575 -16.72 -5.10 -0.64
CA PHE A 575 -15.79 -6.09 -1.20
C PHE A 575 -15.64 -5.96 -2.72
N VAL A 576 -16.72 -5.70 -3.46
CA VAL A 576 -16.65 -5.42 -4.91
C VAL A 576 -15.77 -4.20 -5.19
N ASN A 577 -15.94 -3.12 -4.43
CA ASN A 577 -15.12 -1.92 -4.59
C ASN A 577 -13.64 -2.20 -4.27
N GLU A 578 -13.38 -2.96 -3.20
CA GLU A 578 -12.02 -3.36 -2.83
C GLU A 578 -11.35 -4.20 -3.93
N VAL A 579 -12.08 -5.14 -4.54
CA VAL A 579 -11.58 -5.95 -5.66
C VAL A 579 -11.25 -5.07 -6.87
N LEU A 580 -12.12 -4.12 -7.22
CA LEU A 580 -11.87 -3.17 -8.31
C LEU A 580 -10.66 -2.27 -8.03
N GLU A 581 -10.45 -1.83 -6.78
CA GLU A 581 -9.28 -1.05 -6.39
C GLU A 581 -7.99 -1.90 -6.43
N THR A 582 -8.04 -3.13 -5.93
CA THR A 582 -6.88 -4.06 -5.90
C THR A 582 -6.38 -4.38 -7.32
N ILE A 583 -7.30 -4.50 -8.26
CA ILE A 583 -7.03 -4.78 -9.68
C ILE A 583 -6.89 -3.48 -10.50
N GLU A 584 -6.96 -2.30 -9.86
CA GLU A 584 -6.77 -0.99 -10.49
C GLU A 584 -7.77 -0.69 -11.64
N LEU A 585 -9.02 -1.17 -11.50
CA LEU A 585 -10.12 -0.97 -12.46
C LEU A 585 -11.15 0.07 -12.02
N ASP A 586 -10.98 0.69 -10.86
CA ASP A 586 -11.93 1.66 -10.29
C ASP A 586 -12.25 2.82 -11.26
N GLU A 587 -11.23 3.37 -11.91
CA GLU A 587 -11.38 4.50 -12.85
C GLU A 587 -12.24 4.15 -14.09
N ILE A 588 -12.30 2.87 -14.47
CA ILE A 588 -13.03 2.40 -15.65
C ILE A 588 -14.25 1.55 -15.30
N ARG A 589 -14.71 1.59 -14.04
CA ARG A 589 -15.85 0.81 -13.54
C ARG A 589 -17.09 0.93 -14.43
N ASP A 590 -17.43 2.13 -14.87
CA ASP A 590 -18.64 2.40 -15.66
C ASP A 590 -18.42 2.26 -17.18
N SER A 591 -17.22 1.85 -17.59
CA SER A 591 -16.92 1.60 -19.00
C SER A 591 -17.52 0.28 -19.46
N LEU A 592 -18.09 0.27 -20.66
CA LEU A 592 -18.57 -0.94 -21.31
C LEU A 592 -17.41 -1.88 -21.64
N VAL A 593 -17.61 -3.17 -21.40
CA VAL A 593 -16.64 -4.20 -21.72
C VAL A 593 -16.31 -4.22 -23.22
N GLY A 594 -17.34 -4.14 -24.07
CA GLY A 594 -17.20 -4.09 -25.53
C GLY A 594 -16.66 -5.37 -26.18
N ILE A 595 -16.62 -5.37 -27.50
CA ILE A 595 -16.22 -6.51 -28.34
C ILE A 595 -14.69 -6.49 -28.52
N PRO A 596 -13.98 -7.60 -28.23
CA PRO A 596 -12.53 -7.69 -28.37
C PRO A 596 -12.04 -7.22 -29.75
N GLY A 597 -11.08 -6.29 -29.76
CA GLY A 597 -10.45 -5.76 -30.98
C GLY A 597 -11.28 -4.73 -31.76
N VAL A 598 -12.50 -4.41 -31.33
CA VAL A 598 -13.38 -3.45 -32.01
C VAL A 598 -13.64 -2.23 -31.14
N ASN A 599 -14.12 -2.42 -29.90
CA ASN A 599 -14.47 -1.32 -28.98
C ASN A 599 -14.44 -1.78 -27.51
N GLY A 600 -14.58 -0.81 -26.59
CA GLY A 600 -14.59 -1.06 -25.15
C GLY A 600 -13.18 -1.21 -24.59
N LEU A 601 -12.96 -2.24 -23.77
CA LEU A 601 -11.73 -2.41 -23.00
C LEU A 601 -10.54 -2.85 -23.86
N SER A 602 -9.36 -2.36 -23.50
CA SER A 602 -8.09 -2.88 -24.01
C SER A 602 -7.90 -4.36 -23.60
N THR A 603 -6.99 -5.07 -24.27
CA THR A 603 -6.65 -6.46 -23.93
C THR A 603 -6.16 -6.59 -22.49
N GLU A 604 -5.34 -5.63 -22.06
CA GLU A 604 -4.82 -5.48 -20.70
C GLU A 604 -5.92 -5.29 -19.65
N GLN A 605 -6.84 -4.36 -19.89
CA GLN A 605 -7.98 -4.09 -19.00
C GLN A 605 -8.93 -5.29 -18.91
N ARG A 606 -9.11 -6.00 -20.02
CA ARG A 606 -9.95 -7.20 -20.09
C ARG A 606 -9.35 -8.36 -19.29
N LYS A 607 -8.03 -8.58 -19.36
CA LYS A 607 -7.32 -9.55 -18.51
C LYS A 607 -7.51 -9.25 -17.03
N ARG A 608 -7.36 -7.97 -16.65
CA ARG A 608 -7.64 -7.52 -15.29
C ARG A 608 -9.09 -7.76 -14.87
N LEU A 609 -10.06 -7.51 -15.75
CA LEU A 609 -11.47 -7.80 -15.47
C LEU A 609 -11.70 -9.30 -15.21
N THR A 610 -11.06 -10.19 -15.98
CA THR A 610 -11.11 -11.64 -15.73
C THR A 610 -10.63 -11.99 -14.33
N ILE A 611 -9.51 -11.41 -13.90
CA ILE A 611 -8.97 -11.61 -12.54
C ILE A 611 -9.94 -11.07 -11.48
N ALA A 612 -10.53 -9.90 -11.70
CA ALA A 612 -11.49 -9.30 -10.76
C ALA A 612 -12.76 -10.16 -10.58
N VAL A 613 -13.30 -10.70 -11.69
CA VAL A 613 -14.48 -11.58 -11.68
C VAL A 613 -14.24 -12.87 -10.90
N GLU A 614 -13.02 -13.39 -10.93
CA GLU A 614 -12.63 -14.57 -10.13
C GLU A 614 -12.33 -14.20 -8.67
N LEU A 615 -11.63 -13.10 -8.43
CA LEU A 615 -11.25 -12.64 -7.10
C LEU A 615 -12.45 -12.29 -6.20
N VAL A 616 -13.54 -11.78 -6.80
CA VAL A 616 -14.75 -11.40 -6.05
C VAL A 616 -15.52 -12.59 -5.47
N SER A 617 -15.16 -13.83 -5.83
CA SER A 617 -15.63 -15.02 -5.13
C SER A 617 -14.96 -15.24 -3.77
N ASN A 618 -14.04 -14.35 -3.39
CA ASN A 618 -13.18 -14.44 -2.20
C ASN A 618 -12.41 -15.77 -2.07
N PRO A 619 -11.74 -16.24 -3.14
CA PRO A 619 -11.05 -17.53 -3.10
C PRO A 619 -9.78 -17.43 -2.25
N SER A 620 -9.37 -18.56 -1.67
CA SER A 620 -8.11 -18.68 -0.92
C SER A 620 -6.93 -19.01 -1.83
N ILE A 621 -7.22 -19.68 -2.96
CA ILE A 621 -6.26 -20.11 -3.97
C ILE A 621 -6.72 -19.57 -5.33
N ILE A 622 -5.81 -19.00 -6.13
CA ILE A 622 -6.14 -18.50 -7.46
C ILE A 622 -5.16 -19.10 -8.46
N PHE A 623 -5.71 -19.73 -9.50
CA PHE A 623 -4.96 -20.22 -10.64
C PHE A 623 -5.14 -19.27 -11.82
N MET A 624 -4.06 -18.96 -12.55
CA MET A 624 -4.12 -18.12 -13.74
C MET A 624 -3.34 -18.77 -14.89
N ASP A 625 -4.03 -19.06 -15.99
CA ASP A 625 -3.41 -19.65 -17.17
C ASP A 625 -2.95 -18.55 -18.14
N GLU A 626 -1.63 -18.36 -18.26
CA GLU A 626 -0.97 -17.36 -19.11
C GLU A 626 -1.61 -15.96 -19.02
N PRO A 627 -1.56 -15.28 -17.85
CA PRO A 627 -2.18 -13.98 -17.67
C PRO A 627 -1.56 -12.87 -18.54
N THR A 628 -0.35 -13.11 -19.09
CA THR A 628 0.39 -12.16 -19.94
C THR A 628 0.25 -12.45 -21.44
N SER A 629 -0.53 -13.47 -21.83
CA SER A 629 -0.69 -13.87 -23.23
C SER A 629 -1.29 -12.74 -24.09
N GLY A 630 -0.67 -12.44 -25.23
CA GLY A 630 -1.20 -11.45 -26.18
C GLY A 630 -1.05 -9.99 -25.73
N LEU A 631 -0.22 -9.74 -24.71
CA LEU A 631 0.12 -8.40 -24.23
C LEU A 631 1.55 -8.02 -24.63
N ASP A 632 1.77 -6.73 -24.85
CA ASP A 632 3.13 -6.19 -24.89
C ASP A 632 3.75 -6.15 -23.48
N ALA A 633 5.06 -5.89 -23.39
CA ALA A 633 5.78 -5.91 -22.11
C ALA A 633 5.21 -4.94 -21.06
N ARG A 634 4.72 -3.76 -21.49
CA ARG A 634 4.18 -2.76 -20.57
C ARG A 634 2.81 -3.18 -20.05
N ALA A 635 1.92 -3.60 -20.94
CA ALA A 635 0.60 -4.10 -20.59
C ALA A 635 0.69 -5.32 -19.68
N ALA A 636 1.59 -6.26 -19.99
CA ALA A 636 1.84 -7.42 -19.16
C ALA A 636 2.35 -7.06 -17.77
N ALA A 637 3.24 -6.05 -17.64
CA ALA A 637 3.70 -5.57 -16.34
C ALA A 637 2.55 -4.97 -15.49
N ILE A 638 1.58 -4.28 -16.10
CA ILE A 638 0.41 -3.75 -15.39
C ILE A 638 -0.48 -4.89 -14.86
N VAL A 639 -0.76 -5.90 -15.69
CA VAL A 639 -1.50 -7.09 -15.25
C VAL A 639 -0.77 -7.80 -14.12
N MET A 640 0.55 -8.00 -14.25
CA MET A 640 1.34 -8.69 -13.24
C MET A 640 1.45 -7.92 -11.92
N ARG A 641 1.47 -6.59 -11.97
CA ARG A 641 1.34 -5.75 -10.77
C ARG A 641 0.00 -5.99 -10.07
N ALA A 642 -1.11 -6.05 -10.82
CA ALA A 642 -2.41 -6.37 -10.24
C ALA A 642 -2.43 -7.78 -9.63
N VAL A 643 -1.86 -8.78 -10.31
CA VAL A 643 -1.71 -10.14 -9.77
C VAL A 643 -0.87 -10.15 -8.48
N LYS A 644 0.21 -9.37 -8.43
CA LYS A 644 1.05 -9.24 -7.24
C LYS A 644 0.28 -8.60 -6.08
N ASN A 645 -0.51 -7.54 -6.34
CA ASN A 645 -1.40 -6.95 -5.33
C ASN A 645 -2.37 -8.00 -4.75
N VAL A 646 -2.87 -8.92 -5.58
CA VAL A 646 -3.72 -10.03 -5.13
C VAL A 646 -2.96 -11.00 -4.23
N ALA A 647 -1.74 -11.40 -4.60
CA ALA A 647 -0.92 -12.27 -3.76
C ALA A 647 -0.60 -11.61 -2.40
N ASP A 648 -0.29 -10.31 -2.40
CA ASP A 648 0.03 -9.52 -1.20
C ASP A 648 -1.15 -9.39 -0.22
N THR A 649 -2.39 -9.72 -0.65
CA THR A 649 -3.52 -9.88 0.29
C THR A 649 -3.39 -11.11 1.20
N GLY A 650 -2.43 -12.00 0.93
CA GLY A 650 -2.20 -13.26 1.64
C GLY A 650 -2.77 -14.49 0.94
N ARG A 651 -3.21 -14.38 -0.31
CA ARG A 651 -3.75 -15.50 -1.10
C ARG A 651 -2.64 -16.33 -1.73
N THR A 652 -2.92 -17.61 -1.99
CA THR A 652 -2.04 -18.48 -2.77
C THR A 652 -2.32 -18.23 -4.24
N VAL A 653 -1.37 -17.67 -4.99
CA VAL A 653 -1.57 -17.35 -6.41
C VAL A 653 -0.58 -18.14 -7.25
N VAL A 654 -1.10 -18.89 -8.22
CA VAL A 654 -0.31 -19.74 -9.12
C VAL A 654 -0.62 -19.33 -10.55
N CYS A 655 0.39 -19.03 -11.35
CA CYS A 655 0.16 -18.78 -12.78
C CYS A 655 1.14 -19.50 -13.70
N THR A 656 0.68 -19.86 -14.91
CA THR A 656 1.57 -20.34 -15.97
C THR A 656 2.08 -19.16 -16.77
N ILE A 657 3.37 -19.16 -17.13
CA ILE A 657 3.92 -18.16 -18.06
C ILE A 657 4.83 -18.82 -19.10
N HIS A 658 4.72 -18.33 -20.33
CA HIS A 658 5.60 -18.67 -21.44
C HIS A 658 6.58 -17.52 -21.72
N GLN A 659 7.87 -17.72 -21.42
CA GLN A 659 8.96 -16.77 -21.69
C GLN A 659 8.68 -15.33 -21.20
N PRO A 660 8.68 -15.08 -19.87
CA PRO A 660 8.48 -13.73 -19.34
C PRO A 660 9.62 -12.79 -19.74
N SER A 661 9.32 -11.50 -19.88
CA SER A 661 10.36 -10.45 -19.81
C SER A 661 10.97 -10.44 -18.41
N ILE A 662 12.17 -9.85 -18.27
CA ILE A 662 12.86 -9.78 -16.98
C ILE A 662 11.99 -9.09 -15.91
N ASP A 663 11.34 -7.98 -16.26
CA ASP A 663 10.45 -7.23 -15.35
C ASP A 663 9.26 -8.07 -14.85
N ILE A 664 8.76 -9.01 -15.66
CA ILE A 664 7.66 -9.91 -15.28
C ILE A 664 8.19 -11.08 -14.47
N PHE A 665 9.37 -11.60 -14.82
CA PHE A 665 10.03 -12.66 -14.08
C PHE A 665 10.31 -12.22 -12.64
N GLU A 666 10.79 -10.99 -12.44
CA GLU A 666 11.06 -10.40 -11.13
C GLU A 666 9.79 -10.14 -10.29
N ALA A 667 8.59 -10.18 -10.86
CA ALA A 667 7.35 -10.05 -10.09
C ALA A 667 6.99 -11.32 -9.30
N PHE A 668 7.59 -12.47 -9.63
CA PHE A 668 7.33 -13.77 -9.00
C PHE A 668 8.13 -13.96 -7.72
N ASN A 669 7.49 -14.55 -6.70
CA ASN A 669 8.16 -14.92 -5.46
C ASN A 669 8.74 -16.34 -5.51
N GLU A 670 8.17 -17.21 -6.34
CA GLU A 670 8.60 -18.59 -6.51
C GLU A 670 8.40 -19.02 -7.97
N VAL A 671 9.33 -19.80 -8.53
CA VAL A 671 9.22 -20.33 -9.90
C VAL A 671 9.47 -21.83 -9.86
N ILE A 672 8.55 -22.60 -10.47
CA ILE A 672 8.72 -24.04 -10.72
C ILE A 672 9.07 -24.21 -12.21
N PRO A 673 10.35 -24.46 -12.55
CA PRO A 673 10.84 -24.38 -13.93
C PRO A 673 10.61 -25.62 -14.81
N ARG A 674 9.89 -26.67 -14.35
CA ARG A 674 9.78 -27.92 -15.13
C ARG A 674 8.59 -28.84 -14.79
N LEU A 675 7.91 -29.36 -15.83
CA LEU A 675 6.88 -30.42 -15.73
C LEU A 675 7.09 -31.62 -16.69
N VAL A 676 8.26 -31.74 -17.33
CA VAL A 676 8.46 -32.72 -18.41
C VAL A 676 8.84 -34.11 -17.86
N GLY A 677 7.88 -35.04 -17.98
CA GLY A 677 8.14 -36.47 -18.21
C GLY A 677 8.75 -36.68 -19.59
N GLU A 678 9.57 -37.73 -19.70
CA GLU A 678 10.57 -38.04 -20.73
C GLU A 678 10.41 -37.42 -22.13
#